data_AF-A0A932QUD5-F1
#
_entry.id   AF-A0A932QUD5-F1
#
_cell.length_a   1.000
_cell.length_b   1.000
_cell.length_c   1.000
_cell.angle_alpha   90.00
_cell.angle_beta   90.00
_cell.angle_gamma   90.00
#
_symmetry.space_group_name_H-M   'P 1'
#
loop_
_entity.id
_entity.type
_entity.pdbx_description
1 polymer ?
#
loop_
_entity_poly.entity_id
_entity_poly.type
_entity_poly.pdbx_seq_one_letter_code
_entity_poly.pdbx_strand_id
1 'polypeptide(L)'
;MKKILLFIILIFIATSYCNAYAGGPLVVKGGMAVTYGTRPFLYRYDKGTLGTFSNSEAIDIIESLYMSWQAVPTGEIKFERDNPGSLDVDVTEKNFDPILNSQDLLGYTPVIFDTDGKLLDAFLGNGAGNSVLGLSGPITVSSGPLVNQIAESQAIFNGKFVNGIDTPSDPESSPDALKGTIIHETGHGIGLDHAQINLEAIKPGSSQTIKDTVPLMFPVAVNDLFLIRRDDASAVSLLYPNQSQLTGFGKIEGKIFRANGMTIVQGANVIARNINDPALEAISSVSDYLNNESGSYTLFAVPPGDYRIELEPIDLSFTGGSGVGPFAASKTDKSFQDPVPKGFYTGPDLPITTDQSKAQVVTVHAGQAISNANIIASESVASSSSTSSSGSPNLINEEEPNDSVAQAQVITPPVSILGNCSSSDTGDIELGSDTGAMITISDIFKFTLTQSTSINALLTLESDSPGNDLDLVLFNSNASEIIDTSSQTGNVDELITKSLMAGTYLLGVGAFSGTTPYTLALTVSGGSQGIPVLNLSGPDSIILKPVGSNKASIMAMATDFSASSKCKVFTSSENNTHLKTRPAKFSLSSSMTSKTFMLIVPKAEALNLISNEVSDTATVNVTCENGANDEISVTITPTVDKVTVNRNWHILRTKE
;
A
#
# COMPACT_ATOMS: atom_id res chain seq x y z
N MET A 1 23.73 0.18 13.20
CA MET A 1 23.37 0.04 11.78
C MET A 1 21.86 0.18 11.67
N LYS A 2 21.37 1.41 11.52
CA LYS A 2 19.94 1.69 11.30
C LYS A 2 19.72 1.52 9.80
N LYS A 3 18.94 0.51 9.39
CA LYS A 3 18.44 0.44 8.02
C LYS A 3 17.51 1.64 7.83
N ILE A 4 17.94 2.61 7.04
CA ILE A 4 17.10 3.71 6.56
C ILE A 4 16.18 3.07 5.53
N LEU A 5 14.87 3.16 5.75
CA LEU A 5 13.87 2.74 4.78
C LEU A 5 13.86 3.82 3.68
N LEU A 6 14.60 3.61 2.61
CA LEU A 6 14.57 4.48 1.43
C LEU A 6 13.31 4.13 0.64
N PHE A 7 12.42 5.11 0.42
CA PHE A 7 11.33 4.98 -0.56
C PHE A 7 11.96 5.13 -1.95
N ILE A 8 12.16 4.02 -2.65
CA ILE A 8 12.69 4.00 -4.01
C ILE A 8 11.50 3.91 -4.96
N ILE A 9 11.40 4.85 -5.91
CA ILE A 9 10.26 5.01 -6.82
C ILE A 9 10.65 4.39 -8.17
N LEU A 10 9.90 3.40 -8.65
CA LEU A 10 9.95 3.00 -10.06
C LEU A 10 9.36 4.14 -10.91
N ILE A 11 10.17 4.71 -11.80
CA ILE A 11 9.74 5.79 -12.70
C ILE A 11 9.57 5.21 -14.10
N PHE A 12 8.33 5.16 -14.60
CA PHE A 12 8.02 4.81 -15.97
C PHE A 12 7.99 6.06 -16.86
N ILE A 13 8.69 6.00 -18.00
CA ILE A 13 8.48 6.95 -19.10
C ILE A 13 7.66 6.27 -20.19
N ALA A 14 6.39 6.68 -20.30
CA ALA A 14 5.62 6.53 -21.52
C ALA A 14 5.99 7.69 -22.46
N THR A 15 6.87 7.47 -23.43
CA THR A 15 7.11 8.48 -24.48
C THR A 15 5.90 8.50 -25.42
N SER A 16 5.16 9.62 -25.36
CA SER A 16 3.86 9.92 -25.99
C SER A 16 2.65 9.55 -25.14
N TYR A 17 2.11 10.55 -24.42
CA TYR A 17 0.78 10.61 -23.78
C TYR A 17 0.01 9.28 -23.72
N CYS A 18 0.43 8.36 -22.85
CA CYS A 18 -0.32 7.15 -22.56
C CYS A 18 -0.55 7.07 -21.05
N ASN A 19 -1.82 6.88 -20.68
CA ASN A 19 -2.23 6.62 -19.31
C ASN A 19 -1.66 5.26 -18.85
N ALA A 20 -1.33 5.10 -17.56
CA ALA A 20 -1.05 3.81 -16.92
C ALA A 20 -2.38 3.11 -16.52
N TYR A 21 -2.45 1.79 -16.28
CA TYR A 21 -3.69 0.95 -16.26
C TYR A 21 -3.71 -0.38 -15.44
N ALA A 22 -4.06 -0.38 -14.15
CA ALA A 22 -3.77 -1.49 -13.21
C ALA A 22 -4.61 -2.74 -13.34
N GLY A 23 -4.02 -3.84 -12.89
CA GLY A 23 -4.67 -5.15 -12.80
C GLY A 23 -5.27 -5.48 -14.16
N GLY A 24 -4.42 -5.41 -15.19
CA GLY A 24 -4.89 -5.26 -16.56
C GLY A 24 -3.81 -4.77 -17.54
N PRO A 25 -4.23 -4.33 -18.74
CA PRO A 25 -3.33 -3.89 -19.81
C PRO A 25 -2.75 -2.50 -19.56
N LEU A 26 -1.43 -2.37 -19.50
CA LEU A 26 -0.71 -1.09 -19.39
C LEU A 26 -1.03 -0.09 -20.49
N VAL A 27 -1.46 -0.56 -21.67
CA VAL A 27 -1.86 0.32 -22.77
C VAL A 27 -3.20 -0.15 -23.33
N VAL A 28 -4.12 0.81 -23.47
CA VAL A 28 -5.45 0.59 -24.04
C VAL A 28 -5.68 1.54 -25.20
N LYS A 29 -6.18 1.01 -26.33
CA LYS A 29 -6.58 1.79 -27.50
C LYS A 29 -7.94 1.35 -27.98
N GLY A 30 -8.88 2.30 -28.09
CA GLY A 30 -10.22 2.05 -28.61
C GLY A 30 -10.97 0.94 -27.86
N GLY A 31 -10.80 0.86 -26.54
CA GLY A 31 -11.46 -0.15 -25.73
C GLY A 31 -10.83 -1.53 -25.72
N MET A 32 -9.62 -1.68 -26.26
CA MET A 32 -8.90 -2.94 -26.33
C MET A 32 -7.53 -2.83 -25.66
N ALA A 33 -7.15 -3.89 -24.95
CA ALA A 33 -5.79 -4.12 -24.50
C ALA A 33 -4.82 -4.15 -25.70
N VAL A 34 -3.72 -3.42 -25.61
CA VAL A 34 -2.65 -3.44 -26.60
C VAL A 34 -1.60 -4.45 -26.15
N THR A 35 -1.39 -5.49 -26.96
CA THR A 35 -0.47 -6.60 -26.65
C THR A 35 0.44 -6.90 -27.85
N TYR A 36 1.39 -7.83 -27.71
CA TYR A 36 2.13 -8.38 -28.86
C TYR A 36 1.27 -9.25 -29.80
N GLY A 37 0.01 -9.54 -29.42
CA GLY A 37 -0.83 -10.51 -30.11
C GLY A 37 -0.18 -11.89 -30.09
N THR A 38 0.02 -12.48 -31.26
CA THR A 38 0.68 -13.79 -31.40
C THR A 38 2.20 -13.69 -31.61
N ARG A 39 2.75 -12.47 -31.71
CA ARG A 39 4.19 -12.26 -31.88
C ARG A 39 4.91 -12.50 -30.55
N PRO A 40 6.17 -12.96 -30.59
CA PRO A 40 7.00 -12.98 -29.39
C PRO A 40 7.39 -11.56 -28.98
N PHE A 41 7.69 -11.41 -27.70
CA PHE A 41 8.60 -10.38 -27.21
C PHE A 41 9.99 -10.71 -27.78
N LEU A 42 10.36 -10.05 -28.87
CA LEU A 42 11.64 -10.23 -29.56
C LEU A 42 12.67 -9.27 -28.95
N TYR A 43 13.85 -9.76 -28.53
CA TYR A 43 14.83 -8.94 -27.80
C TYR A 43 16.29 -9.15 -28.22
N ARG A 44 17.10 -8.11 -27.97
CA ARG A 44 18.57 -8.15 -28.08
C ARG A 44 19.20 -7.56 -26.82
N TYR A 45 20.27 -8.21 -26.35
CA TYR A 45 21.02 -7.69 -25.20
C TYR A 45 22.14 -6.77 -25.62
N ASP A 46 22.37 -5.80 -24.77
CA ASP A 46 23.58 -5.01 -24.68
C ASP A 46 24.85 -5.86 -24.41
N LYS A 47 26.03 -5.31 -24.69
CA LYS A 47 27.35 -5.91 -24.42
C LYS A 47 27.95 -5.53 -23.06
N GLY A 48 27.33 -4.59 -22.34
CA GLY A 48 27.79 -4.10 -21.04
C GLY A 48 27.74 -5.10 -19.90
N THR A 49 28.16 -4.63 -18.72
CA THR A 49 28.00 -5.35 -17.43
C THR A 49 26.79 -4.80 -16.70
N LEU A 50 26.25 -5.55 -15.74
CA LEU A 50 25.19 -5.08 -14.85
C LEU A 50 25.73 -5.03 -13.42
N GLY A 51 26.40 -3.93 -13.07
CA GLY A 51 27.09 -3.78 -11.80
C GLY A 51 28.24 -4.79 -11.70
N THR A 52 28.20 -5.65 -10.67
CA THR A 52 29.17 -6.73 -10.51
C THR A 52 28.94 -7.94 -11.42
N PHE A 53 27.77 -8.07 -12.04
CA PHE A 53 27.47 -9.18 -12.94
C PHE A 53 28.12 -8.98 -14.30
N SER A 54 28.84 -10.01 -14.78
CA SER A 54 29.32 -10.04 -16.16
C SER A 54 28.14 -10.07 -17.14
N ASN A 55 28.39 -9.68 -18.39
CA ASN A 55 27.36 -9.70 -19.44
C ASN A 55 26.65 -11.06 -19.56
N SER A 56 27.42 -12.16 -19.52
CA SER A 56 26.87 -13.51 -19.58
C SER A 56 26.02 -13.87 -18.36
N GLU A 57 26.43 -13.46 -17.15
CA GLU A 57 25.65 -13.73 -15.94
C GLU A 57 24.34 -12.93 -15.93
N ALA A 58 24.38 -11.67 -16.35
CA ALA A 58 23.18 -10.84 -16.47
C ALA A 58 22.19 -11.43 -17.49
N ILE A 59 22.69 -11.90 -18.64
CA ILE A 59 21.90 -12.62 -19.64
C ILE A 59 21.27 -13.87 -19.03
N ASP A 60 22.06 -14.74 -18.38
CA ASP A 60 21.55 -16.00 -17.81
C ASP A 60 20.45 -15.74 -16.75
N ILE A 61 20.61 -14.67 -15.95
CA ILE A 61 19.57 -14.23 -15.00
C ILE A 61 18.29 -13.85 -15.75
N ILE A 62 18.36 -12.98 -16.75
CA ILE A 62 17.16 -12.49 -17.46
C ILE A 62 16.46 -13.62 -18.22
N GLU A 63 17.21 -14.47 -18.92
CA GLU A 63 16.66 -15.63 -19.65
C GLU A 63 15.91 -16.57 -18.69
N SER A 64 16.42 -16.75 -17.45
CA SER A 64 15.73 -17.54 -16.43
C SER A 64 14.42 -16.92 -15.94
N LEU A 65 14.35 -15.59 -15.88
CA LEU A 65 13.16 -14.85 -15.45
C LEU A 65 12.09 -14.83 -16.56
N TYR A 66 12.48 -14.76 -17.84
CA TYR A 66 11.57 -14.92 -18.97
C TYR A 66 10.87 -16.29 -18.96
N MET A 67 11.57 -17.35 -18.56
CA MET A 67 10.94 -18.67 -18.37
C MET A 67 9.85 -18.65 -17.29
N SER A 68 9.94 -17.78 -16.28
CA SER A 68 8.92 -17.69 -15.22
C SER A 68 7.59 -17.19 -15.78
N TRP A 69 7.61 -16.15 -16.63
CA TRP A 69 6.39 -15.68 -17.31
C TRP A 69 5.81 -16.73 -18.26
N GLN A 70 6.65 -17.44 -19.02
CA GLN A 70 6.19 -18.53 -19.90
C GLN A 70 5.69 -19.76 -19.14
N ALA A 71 6.03 -19.92 -17.86
CA ALA A 71 5.58 -21.02 -17.02
C ALA A 71 4.14 -20.85 -16.51
N VAL A 72 3.52 -19.66 -16.68
CA VAL A 72 2.12 -19.42 -16.33
C VAL A 72 1.22 -20.22 -17.28
N PRO A 73 0.52 -21.29 -16.84
CA PRO A 73 -0.15 -22.21 -17.77
C PRO A 73 -1.31 -21.56 -18.54
N THR A 74 -2.01 -20.62 -17.90
CA THR A 74 -3.15 -19.90 -18.48
C THR A 74 -2.74 -18.75 -19.41
N GLY A 75 -1.45 -18.45 -19.48
CA GLY A 75 -0.85 -17.47 -20.38
C GLY A 75 -0.09 -18.15 -21.54
N GLU A 76 0.05 -17.44 -22.66
CA GLU A 76 0.74 -17.91 -23.87
C GLU A 76 1.74 -16.85 -24.43
N ILE A 77 2.30 -16.02 -23.54
CA ILE A 77 3.38 -15.08 -23.89
C ILE A 77 4.62 -15.85 -24.35
N LYS A 78 5.34 -15.31 -25.33
CA LYS A 78 6.56 -15.91 -25.89
C LYS A 78 7.70 -14.91 -25.81
N PHE A 79 8.85 -15.37 -25.36
CA PHE A 79 10.10 -14.61 -25.39
C PHE A 79 11.02 -15.25 -26.43
N GLU A 80 11.51 -14.45 -27.37
CA GLU A 80 12.43 -14.92 -28.41
C GLU A 80 13.65 -14.00 -28.48
N ARG A 81 14.83 -14.56 -28.27
CA ARG A 81 16.10 -13.88 -28.50
C ARG A 81 16.29 -13.74 -30.02
N ASP A 82 16.51 -12.52 -30.48
CA ASP A 82 16.64 -12.23 -31.91
C ASP A 82 17.93 -12.83 -32.52
N ASN A 83 18.10 -12.71 -33.84
CA ASN A 83 19.30 -13.09 -34.57
C ASN A 83 19.80 -11.94 -35.48
N PRO A 84 20.87 -11.22 -35.11
CA PRO A 84 21.74 -11.46 -33.95
C PRO A 84 21.04 -11.18 -32.61
N GLY A 85 21.36 -11.98 -31.58
CA GLY A 85 20.72 -11.88 -30.25
C GLY A 85 21.33 -10.83 -29.32
N SER A 86 22.25 -10.03 -29.84
CA SER A 86 22.94 -8.98 -29.11
C SER A 86 23.12 -7.76 -30.00
N LEU A 87 23.21 -6.60 -29.36
CA LEU A 87 23.62 -5.35 -29.97
C LEU A 87 25.11 -5.41 -30.34
N ASP A 88 25.53 -4.59 -31.30
CA ASP A 88 26.94 -4.52 -31.70
C ASP A 88 27.80 -3.72 -30.72
N VAL A 89 27.18 -2.97 -29.82
CA VAL A 89 27.83 -2.01 -28.91
C VAL A 89 27.40 -2.23 -27.47
N ASP A 90 28.22 -1.71 -26.55
CA ASP A 90 27.85 -1.44 -25.17
C ASP A 90 27.08 -0.10 -25.12
N VAL A 91 25.86 -0.07 -24.60
CA VAL A 91 24.99 1.11 -24.58
C VAL A 91 25.16 1.86 -23.27
N THR A 92 25.60 3.12 -23.38
CA THR A 92 26.02 3.98 -22.27
C THR A 92 25.43 5.38 -22.43
N GLU A 93 25.66 6.25 -21.46
CA GLU A 93 25.25 7.67 -21.50
C GLU A 93 25.80 8.44 -22.72
N LYS A 94 26.79 7.88 -23.43
CA LYS A 94 27.46 8.51 -24.58
C LYS A 94 26.89 8.13 -25.94
N ASN A 95 26.12 7.04 -26.03
CA ASN A 95 25.72 6.45 -27.32
C ASN A 95 24.30 5.86 -27.32
N PHE A 96 23.48 6.14 -26.30
CA PHE A 96 22.13 5.59 -26.20
C PHE A 96 21.12 6.17 -27.20
N ASP A 97 21.32 7.40 -27.67
CA ASP A 97 20.35 8.13 -28.51
C ASP A 97 19.82 7.34 -29.71
N PRO A 98 20.64 6.69 -30.56
CA PRO A 98 20.15 5.94 -31.72
C PRO A 98 19.33 4.69 -31.37
N ILE A 99 19.35 4.27 -30.09
CA ILE A 99 18.68 3.05 -29.63
C ILE A 99 17.45 3.44 -28.81
N LEU A 100 17.61 4.22 -27.74
CA LEU A 100 16.51 4.56 -26.83
C LEU A 100 15.68 5.78 -27.29
N ASN A 101 16.25 6.66 -28.12
CA ASN A 101 15.56 7.82 -28.69
C ASN A 101 15.33 7.69 -30.21
N SER A 102 15.37 6.45 -30.73
CA SER A 102 15.13 6.18 -32.15
C SER A 102 13.76 6.70 -32.58
N GLN A 103 13.72 7.38 -33.73
CA GLN A 103 12.45 7.83 -34.35
C GLN A 103 11.77 6.71 -35.14
N ASP A 104 12.55 5.72 -35.57
CA ASP A 104 12.07 4.53 -36.27
C ASP A 104 12.07 3.34 -35.30
N LEU A 105 11.15 2.39 -35.52
CA LEU A 105 11.16 1.13 -34.78
C LEU A 105 12.45 0.36 -35.05
N LEU A 106 13.07 -0.17 -33.99
CA LEU A 106 14.25 -1.01 -34.08
C LEU A 106 13.92 -2.40 -34.67
N GLY A 107 12.67 -2.83 -34.50
CA GLY A 107 12.19 -4.17 -34.84
C GLY A 107 12.48 -5.21 -33.76
N TYR A 108 13.01 -4.80 -32.60
CA TYR A 108 13.31 -5.64 -31.45
C TYR A 108 13.32 -4.78 -30.18
N THR A 109 13.20 -5.41 -29.02
CA THR A 109 13.34 -4.76 -27.72
C THR A 109 14.81 -4.73 -27.29
N PRO A 110 15.47 -3.56 -27.18
CA PRO A 110 16.80 -3.47 -26.60
C PRO A 110 16.71 -3.69 -25.09
N VAL A 111 17.54 -4.61 -24.59
CA VAL A 111 17.72 -4.88 -23.15
C VAL A 111 19.08 -4.37 -22.74
N ILE A 112 19.09 -3.23 -22.05
CA ILE A 112 20.27 -2.42 -21.75
C ILE A 112 20.75 -2.63 -20.31
N PHE A 113 22.06 -2.76 -20.13
CA PHE A 113 22.68 -2.93 -18.83
C PHE A 113 23.40 -1.64 -18.41
N ASP A 114 22.70 -0.82 -17.61
CA ASP A 114 23.30 0.40 -17.07
C ASP A 114 24.12 0.07 -15.83
N THR A 115 25.42 -0.16 -16.01
CA THR A 115 26.26 -0.73 -14.94
C THR A 115 26.38 0.17 -13.71
N ASP A 116 26.29 1.50 -13.88
CA ASP A 116 26.59 2.47 -12.82
C ASP A 116 25.51 3.55 -12.62
N GLY A 117 24.40 3.47 -13.35
CA GLY A 117 23.25 4.37 -13.26
C GLY A 117 23.39 5.64 -14.10
N LYS A 118 24.51 5.85 -14.80
CA LYS A 118 24.75 7.08 -15.56
C LYS A 118 23.91 7.16 -16.83
N LEU A 119 23.59 6.02 -17.45
CA LEU A 119 22.71 6.01 -18.60
C LEU A 119 21.30 6.48 -18.19
N LEU A 120 20.81 6.04 -17.04
CA LEU A 120 19.53 6.49 -16.47
C LEU A 120 19.58 7.98 -16.10
N ASP A 121 20.67 8.47 -15.52
CA ASP A 121 20.84 9.91 -15.27
C ASP A 121 20.78 10.73 -16.57
N ALA A 122 21.36 10.22 -17.66
CA ALA A 122 21.33 10.89 -18.95
C ALA A 122 19.96 10.78 -19.65
N PHE A 123 19.27 9.66 -19.50
CA PHE A 123 18.01 9.36 -20.19
C PHE A 123 16.79 9.97 -19.48
N LEU A 124 16.75 9.89 -18.16
CA LEU A 124 15.60 10.32 -17.33
C LEU A 124 15.85 11.66 -16.61
N GLY A 125 17.11 12.10 -16.55
CA GLY A 125 17.52 13.31 -15.87
C GLY A 125 18.38 13.05 -14.64
N ASN A 126 19.16 14.06 -14.26
CA ASN A 126 20.17 13.96 -13.21
C ASN A 126 19.58 13.51 -11.86
N GLY A 127 20.08 12.39 -11.34
CA GLY A 127 19.65 11.80 -10.07
C GLY A 127 18.83 10.52 -10.24
N ALA A 128 18.31 10.25 -11.45
CA ALA A 128 17.52 9.07 -11.74
C ALA A 128 18.29 7.76 -11.52
N GLY A 129 19.60 7.74 -11.79
CA GLY A 129 20.45 6.59 -11.50
C GLY A 129 20.47 6.21 -10.02
N ASN A 130 20.09 7.11 -9.11
CA ASN A 130 20.00 6.86 -7.66
C ASN A 130 18.60 6.45 -7.19
N SER A 131 17.58 6.58 -8.03
CA SER A 131 16.17 6.35 -7.64
C SER A 131 15.46 5.31 -8.50
N VAL A 132 15.96 4.99 -9.68
CA VAL A 132 15.34 4.05 -10.63
C VAL A 132 16.11 2.72 -10.63
N LEU A 133 15.46 1.66 -10.17
CA LEU A 133 16.03 0.30 -10.13
C LEU A 133 16.11 -0.33 -11.54
N GLY A 134 15.16 0.01 -12.39
CA GLY A 134 15.03 -0.42 -13.76
C GLY A 134 13.83 0.25 -14.40
N LEU A 135 13.68 0.09 -15.71
CA LEU A 135 12.47 0.46 -16.44
C LEU A 135 12.27 -0.45 -17.63
N SER A 136 11.02 -0.78 -17.92
CA SER A 136 10.65 -1.32 -19.22
C SER A 136 9.24 -0.90 -19.62
N GLY A 137 8.99 -0.75 -20.91
CA GLY A 137 7.64 -0.39 -21.34
C GLY A 137 7.41 -0.52 -22.85
N PRO A 138 6.14 -0.60 -23.25
CA PRO A 138 5.75 -0.79 -24.64
C PRO A 138 5.93 0.49 -25.45
N ILE A 139 6.52 0.34 -26.63
CA ILE A 139 6.49 1.33 -27.69
C ILE A 139 5.33 0.98 -28.62
N THR A 140 4.44 1.95 -28.84
CA THR A 140 3.28 1.77 -29.74
C THR A 140 3.33 2.79 -30.87
N VAL A 141 2.72 2.43 -32.00
CA VAL A 141 2.63 3.32 -33.16
C VAL A 141 1.23 3.89 -33.34
N SER A 142 1.15 5.06 -33.98
CA SER A 142 -0.10 5.76 -34.27
C SER A 142 -0.74 5.33 -35.60
N SER A 143 -0.02 4.61 -36.45
CA SER A 143 -0.49 4.15 -37.76
C SER A 143 0.22 2.87 -38.22
N GLY A 144 -0.27 2.26 -39.29
CA GLY A 144 0.30 1.04 -39.87
C GLY A 144 -0.20 -0.25 -39.22
N PRO A 145 0.40 -1.40 -39.56
CA PRO A 145 -0.11 -2.72 -39.17
C PRO A 145 -0.05 -3.01 -37.67
N LEU A 146 0.77 -2.26 -36.91
CA LEU A 146 0.99 -2.46 -35.47
C LEU A 146 0.24 -1.43 -34.60
N VAL A 147 -0.66 -0.62 -35.16
CA VAL A 147 -1.34 0.47 -34.42
C VAL A 147 -2.07 0.03 -33.15
N ASN A 148 -2.61 -1.20 -33.14
CA ASN A 148 -3.31 -1.82 -32.02
C ASN A 148 -2.49 -2.91 -31.32
N GLN A 149 -1.17 -2.91 -31.50
CA GLN A 149 -0.25 -3.85 -30.88
C GLN A 149 0.93 -3.12 -30.25
N ILE A 150 1.60 -3.79 -29.31
CA ILE A 150 2.92 -3.37 -28.83
C ILE A 150 3.89 -3.58 -30.00
N ALA A 151 4.48 -2.52 -30.55
CA ALA A 151 5.35 -2.66 -31.71
C ALA A 151 6.66 -3.35 -31.31
N GLU A 152 7.29 -2.78 -30.29
CA GLU A 152 8.47 -3.26 -29.56
C GLU A 152 8.38 -2.70 -28.14
N SER A 153 9.34 -3.02 -27.27
CA SER A 153 9.47 -2.41 -25.95
C SER A 153 10.89 -1.89 -25.78
N GLN A 154 11.16 -1.20 -24.68
CA GLN A 154 12.51 -0.87 -24.23
C GLN A 154 12.72 -1.41 -22.82
N ALA A 155 13.94 -1.81 -22.47
CA ALA A 155 14.27 -2.26 -21.11
C ALA A 155 15.67 -1.78 -20.70
N ILE A 156 15.79 -1.19 -19.52
CA ILE A 156 17.05 -0.71 -18.94
C ILE A 156 17.10 -1.18 -17.48
N PHE A 157 18.18 -1.86 -17.09
CA PHE A 157 18.38 -2.34 -15.73
C PHE A 157 19.56 -1.65 -15.06
N ASN A 158 19.36 -1.17 -13.84
CA ASN A 158 20.35 -0.40 -13.11
C ASN A 158 21.25 -1.29 -12.25
N GLY A 159 22.48 -1.49 -12.70
CA GLY A 159 23.52 -2.23 -12.02
C GLY A 159 24.15 -1.49 -10.84
N LYS A 160 23.86 -0.19 -10.67
CA LYS A 160 24.40 0.61 -9.56
C LYS A 160 24.11 -0.01 -8.19
N PHE A 161 22.91 -0.56 -8.00
CA PHE A 161 22.49 -1.15 -6.73
C PHE A 161 23.07 -2.56 -6.47
N VAL A 162 23.87 -3.10 -7.39
CA VAL A 162 24.53 -4.40 -7.28
C VAL A 162 26.00 -4.32 -7.70
N ASN A 163 26.62 -3.14 -7.51
CA ASN A 163 27.98 -2.85 -7.96
C ASN A 163 29.04 -3.16 -6.88
N GLY A 164 28.62 -3.66 -5.72
CA GLY A 164 29.48 -4.03 -4.60
C GLY A 164 29.88 -2.86 -3.71
N ILE A 165 29.23 -1.70 -3.85
CA ILE A 165 29.47 -0.49 -3.07
C ILE A 165 28.24 -0.24 -2.19
N ASP A 166 28.40 -0.35 -0.86
CA ASP A 166 27.33 -0.06 0.11
C ASP A 166 27.66 1.20 0.92
N THR A 167 27.18 2.35 0.47
CA THR A 167 27.32 3.64 1.15
C THR A 167 25.98 4.36 1.25
N PRO A 168 25.79 5.34 2.15
CA PRO A 168 24.52 6.08 2.22
C PRO A 168 24.11 6.80 0.92
N SER A 169 25.08 7.13 0.06
CA SER A 169 24.88 7.76 -1.25
C SER A 169 24.84 6.75 -2.41
N ASP A 170 25.13 5.48 -2.13
CA ASP A 170 25.15 4.39 -3.10
C ASP A 170 24.75 3.10 -2.35
N PRO A 171 23.47 2.95 -1.99
CA PRO A 171 23.02 1.83 -1.16
C PRO A 171 22.98 0.55 -2.00
N GLU A 172 23.56 -0.53 -1.48
CA GLU A 172 23.54 -1.82 -2.16
C GLU A 172 22.21 -2.56 -1.91
N SER A 173 21.69 -3.21 -2.95
CA SER A 173 20.54 -4.10 -2.92
C SER A 173 20.97 -5.57 -3.01
N SER A 174 20.08 -6.48 -2.62
CA SER A 174 20.36 -7.90 -2.79
C SER A 174 20.27 -8.31 -4.27
N PRO A 175 21.01 -9.34 -4.72
CA PRO A 175 20.81 -9.93 -6.04
C PRO A 175 19.37 -10.38 -6.31
N ASP A 176 18.63 -10.77 -5.28
CA ASP A 176 17.23 -11.20 -5.42
C ASP A 176 16.29 -10.00 -5.60
N ALA A 177 16.57 -8.86 -4.97
CA ALA A 177 15.88 -7.61 -5.25
C ALA A 177 16.06 -7.18 -6.72
N LEU A 178 17.27 -7.29 -7.28
CA LEU A 178 17.51 -7.04 -8.70
C LEU A 178 16.69 -7.97 -9.60
N LYS A 179 16.64 -9.27 -9.29
CA LYS A 179 15.80 -10.23 -10.03
C LYS A 179 14.32 -9.84 -9.97
N GLY A 180 13.85 -9.40 -8.80
CA GLY A 180 12.52 -8.84 -8.59
C GLY A 180 12.23 -7.67 -9.51
N THR A 181 13.12 -6.69 -9.56
CA THR A 181 13.03 -5.57 -10.53
C THR A 181 12.99 -6.07 -11.96
N ILE A 182 13.92 -6.93 -12.37
CA ILE A 182 13.99 -7.41 -13.76
C ILE A 182 12.67 -8.08 -14.19
N ILE A 183 12.12 -8.99 -13.38
CA ILE A 183 10.91 -9.70 -13.75
C ILE A 183 9.66 -8.80 -13.69
N HIS A 184 9.62 -7.84 -12.76
CA HIS A 184 8.58 -6.83 -12.65
C HIS A 184 8.56 -5.92 -13.89
N GLU A 185 9.70 -5.33 -14.25
CA GLU A 185 9.84 -4.51 -15.45
C GLU A 185 9.51 -5.30 -16.71
N THR A 186 9.94 -6.57 -16.78
CA THR A 186 9.55 -7.45 -17.90
C THR A 186 8.03 -7.54 -18.03
N GLY A 187 7.29 -7.54 -16.92
CA GLY A 187 5.82 -7.46 -16.90
C GLY A 187 5.31 -6.22 -17.65
N HIS A 188 5.85 -5.05 -17.37
CA HIS A 188 5.54 -3.83 -18.12
C HIS A 188 5.95 -3.91 -19.59
N GLY A 189 7.11 -4.49 -19.88
CA GLY A 189 7.58 -4.73 -21.24
C GLY A 189 6.62 -5.58 -22.07
N ILE A 190 5.89 -6.51 -21.45
CA ILE A 190 4.83 -7.31 -22.09
C ILE A 190 3.42 -6.72 -21.90
N GLY A 191 3.31 -5.51 -21.35
CA GLY A 191 2.07 -4.74 -21.29
C GLY A 191 1.21 -4.96 -20.05
N LEU A 192 1.75 -5.51 -18.96
CA LEU A 192 1.08 -5.51 -17.66
C LEU A 192 1.27 -4.15 -16.98
N ASP A 193 0.26 -3.67 -16.29
CA ASP A 193 0.43 -2.58 -15.33
C ASP A 193 0.58 -3.10 -13.91
N HIS A 194 0.77 -2.17 -12.98
CA HIS A 194 0.78 -2.46 -11.56
C HIS A 194 -0.53 -3.08 -11.05
N ALA A 195 -0.46 -3.66 -9.86
CA ALA A 195 -1.60 -4.23 -9.14
C ALA A 195 -1.62 -3.80 -7.67
N GLN A 196 -2.81 -3.59 -7.14
CA GLN A 196 -3.02 -3.27 -5.72
C GLN A 196 -3.72 -4.44 -5.02
N ILE A 197 -2.94 -5.22 -4.30
CA ILE A 197 -3.43 -6.23 -3.36
C ILE A 197 -2.55 -6.17 -2.12
N ASN A 198 -3.16 -6.29 -0.94
CA ASN A 198 -2.45 -6.34 0.35
C ASN A 198 -1.70 -5.03 0.68
N LEU A 199 -2.38 -3.89 0.48
CA LEU A 199 -1.88 -2.54 0.73
C LEU A 199 -1.29 -2.33 2.15
N GLU A 200 -1.67 -3.17 3.12
CA GLU A 200 -1.04 -3.22 4.45
C GLU A 200 0.49 -3.43 4.39
N ALA A 201 1.03 -3.96 3.29
CA ALA A 201 2.47 -4.17 3.08
C ALA A 201 3.30 -2.88 3.10
N ILE A 202 2.74 -1.74 2.65
CA ILE A 202 3.44 -0.45 2.61
C ILE A 202 3.27 0.37 3.89
N LYS A 203 2.42 -0.08 4.81
CA LYS A 203 2.16 0.68 6.05
C LYS A 203 3.35 0.60 7.00
N PRO A 204 3.63 1.67 7.79
CA PRO A 204 4.66 1.65 8.80
C PRO A 204 4.48 0.49 9.78
N GLY A 205 5.55 -0.27 10.02
CA GLY A 205 5.53 -1.42 10.93
C GLY A 205 5.01 -2.73 10.32
N SER A 206 4.70 -2.77 9.02
CA SER A 206 4.26 -4.00 8.35
C SER A 206 5.30 -5.13 8.46
N SER A 207 4.82 -6.32 8.82
CA SER A 207 5.66 -7.51 8.98
C SER A 207 6.12 -8.05 7.63
N GLN A 208 7.24 -8.78 7.61
CA GLN A 208 7.72 -9.41 6.37
C GLN A 208 6.68 -10.38 5.79
N THR A 209 5.95 -11.10 6.63
CA THR A 209 4.89 -12.02 6.22
C THR A 209 3.80 -11.32 5.39
N ILE A 210 3.45 -10.08 5.71
CA ILE A 210 2.48 -9.29 4.91
C ILE A 210 3.15 -8.82 3.61
N LYS A 211 4.37 -8.31 3.71
CA LYS A 211 5.12 -7.84 2.54
C LYS A 211 5.30 -8.92 1.49
N ASP A 212 5.51 -10.17 1.91
CA ASP A 212 5.72 -11.31 1.02
C ASP A 212 4.44 -11.75 0.27
N THR A 213 3.29 -11.13 0.56
CA THR A 213 1.98 -11.49 -0.03
C THR A 213 1.55 -10.57 -1.17
N VAL A 214 2.28 -9.50 -1.46
CA VAL A 214 1.92 -8.60 -2.58
C VAL A 214 2.19 -9.28 -3.93
N PRO A 215 1.45 -8.90 -4.99
CA PRO A 215 1.74 -9.33 -6.35
C PRO A 215 3.13 -8.88 -6.80
N LEU A 216 3.69 -9.57 -7.80
CA LEU A 216 4.94 -9.16 -8.42
C LEU A 216 4.83 -7.76 -9.01
N MET A 217 3.71 -7.44 -9.65
CA MET A 217 3.41 -6.12 -10.21
C MET A 217 2.99 -5.08 -9.14
N PHE A 218 3.31 -5.27 -7.86
CA PHE A 218 3.00 -4.27 -6.84
C PHE A 218 3.87 -3.01 -7.02
N PRO A 219 3.34 -1.77 -6.92
CA PRO A 219 4.06 -0.55 -7.30
C PRO A 219 5.32 -0.19 -6.50
N VAL A 220 5.53 -0.83 -5.35
CA VAL A 220 6.63 -0.51 -4.43
C VAL A 220 7.38 -1.78 -4.05
N ALA A 221 8.71 -1.74 -4.16
CA ALA A 221 9.56 -2.83 -3.68
C ALA A 221 9.48 -2.92 -2.14
N VAL A 222 8.68 -3.87 -1.65
CA VAL A 222 8.48 -4.11 -0.20
C VAL A 222 9.14 -5.40 0.29
N ASN A 223 9.59 -6.26 -0.60
CA ASN A 223 10.24 -7.55 -0.33
C ASN A 223 11.26 -7.88 -1.45
N ASP A 224 12.07 -8.93 -1.23
CA ASP A 224 13.06 -9.42 -2.20
C ASP A 224 12.54 -10.67 -2.97
N LEU A 225 11.24 -10.97 -2.91
CA LEU A 225 10.61 -12.08 -3.61
C LEU A 225 10.22 -11.69 -5.04
N PHE A 226 10.56 -12.54 -5.99
CA PHE A 226 10.31 -12.35 -7.42
C PHE A 226 9.36 -13.42 -7.98
N LEU A 227 8.34 -13.77 -7.19
CA LEU A 227 7.39 -14.83 -7.49
C LEU A 227 6.18 -14.27 -8.22
N ILE A 228 5.86 -14.83 -9.39
CA ILE A 228 4.57 -14.59 -10.05
C ILE A 228 3.45 -15.11 -9.13
N ARG A 229 2.63 -14.19 -8.62
CA ARG A 229 1.47 -14.50 -7.77
C ARG A 229 0.23 -14.71 -8.63
N ARG A 230 -0.86 -15.06 -7.95
CA ARG A 230 -2.14 -15.37 -8.58
C ARG A 230 -2.67 -14.21 -9.43
N ASP A 231 -2.53 -12.99 -8.92
CA ASP A 231 -2.94 -11.78 -9.62
C ASP A 231 -2.12 -11.52 -10.88
N ASP A 232 -0.79 -11.63 -10.81
CA ASP A 232 0.11 -11.50 -11.96
C ASP A 232 -0.20 -12.55 -13.04
N ALA A 233 -0.46 -13.78 -12.61
CA ALA A 233 -0.86 -14.87 -13.49
C ALA A 233 -2.21 -14.58 -14.17
N SER A 234 -3.19 -14.02 -13.44
CA SER A 234 -4.46 -13.57 -14.01
C SER A 234 -4.25 -12.46 -15.06
N ALA A 235 -3.44 -11.44 -14.73
CA ALA A 235 -3.17 -10.31 -15.61
C ALA A 235 -2.49 -10.75 -16.92
N VAL A 236 -1.42 -11.56 -16.86
CA VAL A 236 -0.78 -12.06 -18.09
C VAL A 236 -1.71 -12.97 -18.89
N SER A 237 -2.58 -13.74 -18.24
CA SER A 237 -3.58 -14.59 -18.91
C SER A 237 -4.66 -13.79 -19.60
N LEU A 238 -5.04 -12.63 -19.05
CA LEU A 238 -5.99 -11.71 -19.68
C LEU A 238 -5.42 -11.15 -20.99
N LEU A 239 -4.13 -10.85 -21.03
CA LEU A 239 -3.46 -10.26 -22.20
C LEU A 239 -3.04 -11.32 -23.25
N TYR A 240 -2.61 -12.49 -22.80
CA TYR A 240 -2.08 -13.57 -23.62
C TYR A 240 -2.78 -14.90 -23.30
N PRO A 241 -4.09 -15.05 -23.56
CA PRO A 241 -4.85 -16.19 -23.06
C PRO A 241 -4.47 -17.52 -23.72
N ASN A 242 -4.08 -18.52 -22.92
CA ASN A 242 -4.01 -19.91 -23.35
C ASN A 242 -5.39 -20.58 -23.23
N GLN A 243 -6.14 -20.57 -24.33
CA GLN A 243 -7.52 -21.07 -24.35
C GLN A 243 -7.67 -22.53 -23.92
N SER A 244 -6.64 -23.37 -24.13
CA SER A 244 -6.69 -24.77 -23.74
C SER A 244 -6.71 -24.96 -22.22
N GLN A 245 -5.93 -24.15 -21.50
CA GLN A 245 -5.79 -24.23 -20.05
C GLN A 245 -6.90 -23.47 -19.31
N LEU A 246 -7.44 -22.41 -19.91
CA LEU A 246 -8.50 -21.59 -19.31
C LEU A 246 -9.79 -22.35 -19.03
N THR A 247 -10.02 -23.52 -19.65
CA THR A 247 -11.18 -24.39 -19.34
C THR A 247 -11.22 -24.85 -17.88
N GLY A 248 -10.07 -24.88 -17.19
CA GLY A 248 -9.97 -25.20 -15.77
C GLY A 248 -10.31 -24.05 -14.82
N PHE A 249 -10.56 -22.85 -15.34
CA PHE A 249 -10.71 -21.61 -14.58
C PHE A 249 -12.04 -20.93 -14.88
N GLY A 250 -12.53 -20.16 -13.93
CA GLY A 250 -13.68 -19.29 -14.12
C GLY A 250 -13.31 -17.83 -14.36
N LYS A 251 -14.32 -16.99 -14.47
CA LYS A 251 -14.19 -15.52 -14.45
C LYS A 251 -15.37 -14.88 -13.73
N ILE A 252 -15.13 -13.71 -13.13
CA ILE A 252 -16.15 -12.90 -12.47
C ILE A 252 -16.20 -11.54 -13.17
N GLU A 253 -17.37 -11.15 -13.63
CA GLU A 253 -17.59 -9.93 -14.42
C GLU A 253 -18.75 -9.13 -13.82
N GLY A 254 -18.55 -7.83 -13.72
CA GLY A 254 -19.57 -6.93 -13.20
C GLY A 254 -19.29 -5.47 -13.54
N LYS A 255 -20.18 -4.60 -13.10
CA LYS A 255 -20.02 -3.14 -13.15
C LYS A 255 -20.11 -2.55 -11.76
N ILE A 256 -19.53 -1.37 -11.58
CA ILE A 256 -19.59 -0.64 -10.33
C ILE A 256 -20.41 0.62 -10.53
N PHE A 257 -21.38 0.84 -9.64
CA PHE A 257 -22.23 2.02 -9.62
C PHE A 257 -22.10 2.75 -8.28
N ARG A 258 -22.32 4.07 -8.29
CA ARG A 258 -22.48 4.86 -7.07
C ARG A 258 -23.78 4.51 -6.36
N ALA A 259 -24.00 5.10 -5.19
CA ALA A 259 -25.17 4.89 -4.34
C ALA A 259 -26.54 5.02 -5.06
N ASN A 260 -26.61 5.81 -6.14
CA ASN A 260 -27.81 5.99 -6.94
C ASN A 260 -28.13 4.81 -7.88
N GLY A 261 -27.25 3.81 -7.98
CA GLY A 261 -27.40 2.66 -8.86
C GLY A 261 -27.32 2.96 -10.37
N MET A 262 -26.93 4.18 -10.76
CA MET A 262 -26.92 4.63 -12.15
C MET A 262 -25.56 5.20 -12.59
N THR A 263 -24.92 6.00 -11.74
CA THR A 263 -23.63 6.61 -12.05
C THR A 263 -22.55 5.54 -11.97
N ILE A 264 -21.83 5.31 -13.06
CA ILE A 264 -20.74 4.33 -13.10
C ILE A 264 -19.52 4.81 -12.30
N VAL A 265 -18.73 3.86 -11.82
CA VAL A 265 -17.44 4.12 -11.16
C VAL A 265 -16.31 3.68 -12.07
N GLN A 266 -15.39 4.61 -12.34
CA GLN A 266 -14.15 4.37 -13.07
C GLN A 266 -12.98 4.48 -12.09
N GLY A 267 -12.01 3.56 -12.16
CA GLY A 267 -10.81 3.65 -11.31
C GLY A 267 -11.00 3.14 -9.89
N ALA A 268 -11.86 2.16 -9.66
CA ALA A 268 -11.96 1.46 -8.37
C ALA A 268 -11.35 0.06 -8.46
N ASN A 269 -10.64 -0.38 -7.42
CA ASN A 269 -10.04 -1.70 -7.40
C ASN A 269 -11.04 -2.73 -6.87
N VAL A 270 -11.22 -3.82 -7.61
CA VAL A 270 -12.03 -4.97 -7.18
C VAL A 270 -11.10 -6.16 -6.96
N ILE A 271 -11.21 -6.81 -5.81
CA ILE A 271 -10.38 -7.96 -5.45
C ILE A 271 -11.28 -9.17 -5.15
N ALA A 272 -11.04 -10.32 -5.76
CA ALA A 272 -11.55 -11.59 -5.25
C ALA A 272 -10.48 -12.28 -4.42
N ARG A 273 -10.78 -12.54 -3.15
CA ARG A 273 -9.93 -13.31 -2.22
C ARG A 273 -10.50 -14.68 -1.95
N ASN A 274 -9.69 -15.71 -2.14
CA ASN A 274 -10.08 -17.07 -1.76
C ASN A 274 -10.29 -17.14 -0.24
N ILE A 275 -11.34 -17.81 0.21
CA ILE A 275 -11.66 -17.87 1.64
C ILE A 275 -10.66 -18.72 2.43
N ASN A 276 -10.02 -19.71 1.80
CA ASN A 276 -9.08 -20.61 2.45
C ASN A 276 -7.64 -20.06 2.46
N ASP A 277 -7.28 -19.22 1.48
CA ASP A 277 -5.99 -18.55 1.41
C ASP A 277 -6.15 -17.09 0.94
N PRO A 278 -6.71 -16.21 1.79
CA PRO A 278 -7.06 -14.85 1.38
C PRO A 278 -5.84 -13.94 1.16
N ALA A 279 -4.66 -14.35 1.64
CA ALA A 279 -3.43 -13.57 1.52
C ALA A 279 -2.72 -13.82 0.19
N LEU A 280 -2.62 -15.09 -0.27
CA LEU A 280 -1.85 -15.46 -1.46
C LEU A 280 -2.72 -15.79 -2.68
N GLU A 281 -3.96 -16.26 -2.47
CA GLU A 281 -4.90 -16.60 -3.55
C GLU A 281 -5.92 -15.46 -3.73
N ALA A 282 -5.43 -14.36 -4.30
CA ALA A 282 -6.21 -13.18 -4.63
C ALA A 282 -5.96 -12.71 -6.07
N ILE A 283 -7.01 -12.15 -6.69
CA ILE A 283 -6.99 -11.56 -8.04
C ILE A 283 -7.68 -10.22 -7.98
N SER A 284 -7.16 -9.23 -8.67
CA SER A 284 -7.66 -7.87 -8.75
C SER A 284 -7.94 -7.43 -10.19
N SER A 285 -8.77 -6.40 -10.32
CA SER A 285 -9.04 -5.70 -11.56
C SER A 285 -9.55 -4.30 -11.25
N VAL A 286 -9.03 -3.29 -11.95
CA VAL A 286 -9.56 -1.93 -11.83
C VAL A 286 -10.80 -1.75 -12.70
N SER A 287 -11.81 -1.07 -12.17
CA SER A 287 -13.04 -0.80 -12.89
C SER A 287 -12.80 0.14 -14.07
N ASP A 288 -13.45 -0.20 -15.17
CA ASP A 288 -13.28 0.41 -16.47
C ASP A 288 -11.82 0.35 -16.96
N TYR A 289 -11.12 -0.77 -16.70
CA TYR A 289 -9.74 -1.00 -17.15
C TYR A 289 -9.54 -0.88 -18.67
N LEU A 290 -10.61 -1.00 -19.47
CA LEU A 290 -10.59 -0.79 -20.93
C LEU A 290 -10.94 0.65 -21.34
N ASN A 291 -11.14 1.57 -20.39
CA ASN A 291 -11.44 2.98 -20.62
C ASN A 291 -12.58 3.20 -21.65
N ASN A 292 -13.69 2.50 -21.42
CA ASN A 292 -14.87 2.51 -22.29
C ASN A 292 -16.07 3.21 -21.63
N GLU A 293 -15.87 3.91 -20.51
CA GLU A 293 -16.92 4.57 -19.73
C GLU A 293 -18.04 3.61 -19.35
N SER A 294 -17.65 2.41 -18.95
CA SER A 294 -18.57 1.31 -18.67
C SER A 294 -18.68 0.95 -17.19
N GLY A 295 -17.67 1.34 -16.40
CA GLY A 295 -17.50 0.92 -15.00
C GLY A 295 -17.27 -0.59 -14.84
N SER A 296 -16.95 -1.30 -15.91
CA SER A 296 -16.87 -2.76 -15.93
C SER A 296 -15.53 -3.25 -15.41
N TYR A 297 -15.52 -4.35 -14.66
CA TYR A 297 -14.31 -5.04 -14.22
C TYR A 297 -14.40 -6.53 -14.59
N THR A 298 -13.23 -7.17 -14.74
CA THR A 298 -13.13 -8.60 -15.03
C THR A 298 -12.04 -9.22 -14.17
N LEU A 299 -12.42 -10.10 -13.26
CA LEU A 299 -11.49 -10.98 -12.57
C LEU A 299 -11.34 -12.24 -13.43
N PHE A 300 -10.20 -12.37 -14.09
CA PHE A 300 -9.96 -13.37 -15.13
C PHE A 300 -9.18 -14.58 -14.58
N ALA A 301 -9.26 -15.72 -15.28
CA ALA A 301 -8.55 -16.95 -14.92
C ALA A 301 -8.63 -17.30 -13.41
N VAL A 302 -9.83 -17.16 -12.83
CA VAL A 302 -10.08 -17.38 -11.39
C VAL A 302 -10.11 -18.90 -11.12
N PRO A 303 -9.25 -19.43 -10.24
CA PRO A 303 -9.29 -20.84 -9.89
C PRO A 303 -10.66 -21.24 -9.31
N PRO A 304 -11.11 -22.50 -9.46
CA PRO A 304 -12.30 -22.97 -8.78
C PRO A 304 -12.15 -22.88 -7.26
N GLY A 305 -13.17 -22.37 -6.58
CA GLY A 305 -13.14 -22.16 -5.13
C GLY A 305 -14.18 -21.16 -4.65
N ASP A 306 -14.16 -20.89 -3.35
CA ASP A 306 -15.04 -19.92 -2.72
C ASP A 306 -14.30 -18.62 -2.46
N TYR A 307 -14.89 -17.52 -2.91
CA TYR A 307 -14.28 -16.19 -2.89
C TYR A 307 -15.15 -15.18 -2.15
N ARG A 308 -14.51 -14.23 -1.49
CA ARG A 308 -15.11 -12.95 -1.11
C ARG A 308 -14.63 -11.89 -2.08
N ILE A 309 -15.55 -11.04 -2.55
CA ILE A 309 -15.22 -9.91 -3.41
C ILE A 309 -15.16 -8.65 -2.55
N GLU A 310 -14.11 -7.86 -2.73
CA GLU A 310 -13.81 -6.61 -2.06
C GLU A 310 -13.80 -5.48 -3.08
N LEU A 311 -14.28 -4.32 -2.67
CA LEU A 311 -14.12 -3.04 -3.36
C LEU A 311 -13.21 -2.16 -2.50
N GLU A 312 -12.23 -1.50 -3.11
CA GLU A 312 -11.42 -0.49 -2.44
C GLU A 312 -10.98 0.62 -3.41
N PRO A 313 -10.70 1.83 -2.89
CA PRO A 313 -10.11 2.88 -3.70
C PRO A 313 -8.64 2.55 -4.03
N ILE A 314 -8.14 3.15 -5.11
CA ILE A 314 -6.70 3.15 -5.40
C ILE A 314 -5.99 3.99 -4.35
N ASP A 315 -4.88 3.49 -3.82
CA ASP A 315 -4.06 4.23 -2.87
C ASP A 315 -3.50 5.49 -3.53
N LEU A 316 -3.59 6.63 -2.84
CA LEU A 316 -3.18 7.92 -3.38
C LEU A 316 -1.68 7.99 -3.70
N SER A 317 -0.85 7.14 -3.10
CA SER A 317 0.58 7.02 -3.41
C SER A 317 0.84 6.28 -4.72
N PHE A 318 -0.14 5.51 -5.22
CA PHE A 318 -0.06 4.76 -6.48
C PHE A 318 -0.53 5.63 -7.64
N THR A 319 0.22 6.71 -7.88
CA THR A 319 -0.03 7.70 -8.93
C THR A 319 1.20 7.84 -9.84
N GLY A 320 0.99 8.25 -11.10
CA GLY A 320 2.07 8.55 -12.04
C GLY A 320 2.76 7.28 -12.51
N GLY A 321 4.09 7.23 -12.39
CA GLY A 321 4.87 6.03 -12.72
C GLY A 321 4.45 4.82 -11.87
N SER A 322 4.05 5.03 -10.63
CA SER A 322 3.52 3.98 -9.73
C SER A 322 2.00 3.83 -9.84
N GLY A 323 1.38 4.38 -10.88
CA GLY A 323 -0.06 4.39 -11.10
C GLY A 323 -0.66 2.98 -11.04
N VAL A 324 -1.84 2.88 -10.41
CA VAL A 324 -2.65 1.66 -10.44
C VAL A 324 -4.01 2.00 -11.05
N GLY A 325 -4.15 1.86 -12.37
CA GLY A 325 -5.45 1.96 -13.03
C GLY A 325 -5.41 2.95 -14.19
N PRO A 326 -6.33 2.86 -15.19
CA PRO A 326 -6.41 3.80 -16.31
C PRO A 326 -6.40 5.27 -15.91
N PHE A 327 -6.80 5.51 -14.67
CA PHE A 327 -7.16 6.79 -14.10
C PHE A 327 -6.28 7.07 -12.88
N ALA A 328 -4.99 6.76 -12.98
CA ALA A 328 -4.01 6.95 -11.91
C ALA A 328 -2.71 7.63 -12.39
N ALA A 329 -2.71 8.30 -13.54
CA ALA A 329 -1.55 9.04 -14.02
C ALA A 329 -1.30 10.31 -13.21
N SER A 330 -2.35 10.94 -12.69
CA SER A 330 -2.27 12.13 -11.84
C SER A 330 -3.25 12.06 -10.67
N LYS A 331 -3.01 12.81 -9.60
CA LYS A 331 -3.95 12.92 -8.46
C LYS A 331 -5.28 13.57 -8.84
N THR A 332 -5.36 14.19 -10.01
CA THR A 332 -6.60 14.76 -10.57
C THR A 332 -7.43 13.76 -11.37
N ASP A 333 -6.95 12.52 -11.53
CA ASP A 333 -7.64 11.50 -12.31
C ASP A 333 -8.80 10.85 -11.53
N LYS A 334 -9.69 10.17 -12.27
CA LYS A 334 -10.96 9.64 -11.76
C LYS A 334 -10.83 8.69 -10.55
N SER A 335 -9.71 7.98 -10.39
CA SER A 335 -9.50 7.12 -9.23
C SER A 335 -9.43 7.90 -7.90
N PHE A 336 -9.12 9.20 -7.96
CA PHE A 336 -8.81 10.02 -6.78
C PHE A 336 -9.81 11.16 -6.53
N GLN A 337 -10.62 11.55 -7.52
CA GLN A 337 -11.55 12.68 -7.39
C GLN A 337 -12.85 12.33 -6.64
N ASP A 338 -13.27 11.07 -6.67
CA ASP A 338 -14.41 10.55 -5.91
C ASP A 338 -14.14 9.07 -5.56
N PRO A 339 -13.18 8.79 -4.66
CA PRO A 339 -12.78 7.42 -4.36
C PRO A 339 -13.95 6.63 -3.75
N VAL A 340 -14.08 5.37 -4.15
CA VAL A 340 -15.12 4.48 -3.58
C VAL A 340 -14.85 4.18 -2.11
N PRO A 341 -15.90 3.91 -1.31
CA PRO A 341 -15.71 3.31 0.01
C PRO A 341 -15.12 1.90 -0.11
N LYS A 342 -14.35 1.51 0.90
CA LYS A 342 -13.87 0.13 1.04
C LYS A 342 -14.97 -0.76 1.61
N GLY A 343 -15.14 -1.96 1.07
CA GLY A 343 -16.09 -2.93 1.63
C GLY A 343 -16.19 -4.24 0.86
N PHE A 344 -17.08 -5.11 1.33
CA PHE A 344 -17.33 -6.43 0.80
C PHE A 344 -18.61 -6.45 -0.03
N TYR A 345 -18.57 -7.16 -1.15
CA TYR A 345 -19.71 -7.47 -1.97
C TYR A 345 -20.77 -8.27 -1.18
N THR A 346 -22.03 -7.84 -1.25
CA THR A 346 -23.17 -8.50 -0.59
C THR A 346 -24.16 -9.12 -1.57
N GLY A 347 -23.95 -8.89 -2.86
CA GLY A 347 -24.75 -9.43 -3.95
C GLY A 347 -24.96 -8.45 -5.10
N PRO A 348 -25.51 -8.95 -6.21
CA PRO A 348 -25.61 -8.18 -7.43
C PRO A 348 -26.55 -6.98 -7.23
N ASP A 349 -26.07 -5.80 -7.63
CA ASP A 349 -26.80 -4.55 -7.52
C ASP A 349 -27.16 -4.17 -6.07
N LEU A 350 -26.43 -4.72 -5.09
CA LEU A 350 -26.58 -4.38 -3.67
C LEU A 350 -25.42 -3.52 -3.14
N PRO A 351 -25.68 -2.64 -2.16
CA PRO A 351 -24.65 -1.91 -1.42
C PRO A 351 -23.63 -2.85 -0.79
N ILE A 352 -22.35 -2.47 -0.86
CA ILE A 352 -21.28 -3.15 -0.14
C ILE A 352 -21.46 -3.03 1.39
N THR A 353 -20.73 -3.84 2.15
CA THR A 353 -20.73 -3.78 3.61
C THR A 353 -19.31 -3.80 4.16
N THR A 354 -19.05 -3.11 5.26
CA THR A 354 -17.77 -3.24 5.99
C THR A 354 -17.72 -4.46 6.90
N ASP A 355 -18.87 -5.09 7.15
CA ASP A 355 -19.00 -6.30 7.96
C ASP A 355 -18.72 -7.55 7.11
N GLN A 356 -17.50 -8.07 7.23
CA GLN A 356 -17.05 -9.25 6.50
C GLN A 356 -17.98 -10.46 6.67
N SER A 357 -18.70 -10.59 7.80
CA SER A 357 -19.63 -11.71 8.02
C SER A 357 -20.86 -11.68 7.12
N LYS A 358 -21.19 -10.50 6.57
CA LYS A 358 -22.30 -10.29 5.63
C LYS A 358 -21.85 -10.33 4.17
N ALA A 359 -20.56 -10.52 3.90
CA ALA A 359 -20.03 -10.68 2.56
C ALA A 359 -20.68 -11.91 1.89
N GLN A 360 -21.18 -11.73 0.66
CA GLN A 360 -21.63 -12.87 -0.14
C GLN A 360 -20.42 -13.70 -0.55
N VAL A 361 -20.49 -15.00 -0.27
CA VAL A 361 -19.54 -15.97 -0.82
C VAL A 361 -19.91 -16.24 -2.27
N VAL A 362 -18.92 -16.08 -3.15
CA VAL A 362 -19.04 -16.35 -4.58
C VAL A 362 -18.25 -17.63 -4.88
N THR A 363 -18.98 -18.71 -5.16
CA THR A 363 -18.39 -19.99 -5.57
C THR A 363 -18.13 -19.99 -7.08
N VAL A 364 -16.88 -20.20 -7.45
CA VAL A 364 -16.40 -20.28 -8.83
C VAL A 364 -16.12 -21.74 -9.19
N HIS A 365 -16.64 -22.19 -10.32
CA HIS A 365 -16.35 -23.50 -10.92
C HIS A 365 -15.50 -23.35 -12.18
N ALA A 366 -14.82 -24.43 -12.58
CA ALA A 366 -14.05 -24.47 -13.82
C ALA A 366 -14.94 -24.18 -15.04
N GLY A 367 -14.48 -23.30 -15.93
CA GLY A 367 -15.21 -22.85 -17.12
C GLY A 367 -16.40 -21.94 -16.84
N GLN A 368 -16.65 -21.57 -15.57
CA GLN A 368 -17.80 -20.74 -15.22
C GLN A 368 -17.54 -19.27 -15.50
N ALA A 369 -18.48 -18.62 -16.17
CA ALA A 369 -18.57 -17.17 -16.21
C ALA A 369 -19.65 -16.71 -15.23
N ILE A 370 -19.24 -16.01 -14.17
CA ILE A 370 -20.15 -15.33 -13.26
C ILE A 370 -20.32 -13.91 -13.78
N SER A 371 -21.43 -13.67 -14.48
CA SER A 371 -21.78 -12.35 -15.00
C SER A 371 -22.73 -11.62 -14.06
N ASN A 372 -22.79 -10.29 -14.19
CA ASN A 372 -23.62 -9.41 -13.38
C ASN A 372 -23.26 -9.41 -11.88
N ALA A 373 -21.99 -9.58 -11.54
CA ALA A 373 -21.48 -9.31 -10.20
C ALA A 373 -21.40 -7.79 -9.95
N ASN A 374 -22.50 -7.07 -10.18
CA ASN A 374 -22.54 -5.62 -10.09
C ASN A 374 -22.45 -5.16 -8.64
N ILE A 375 -21.69 -4.09 -8.39
CA ILE A 375 -21.42 -3.56 -7.06
C ILE A 375 -22.04 -2.17 -6.95
N ILE A 376 -22.81 -1.92 -5.89
CA ILE A 376 -23.18 -0.56 -5.49
C ILE A 376 -22.16 -0.08 -4.45
N ALA A 377 -21.35 0.91 -4.82
CA ALA A 377 -20.30 1.51 -4.03
C ALA A 377 -20.87 2.47 -2.97
N SER A 378 -21.72 1.94 -2.10
CA SER A 378 -22.22 2.61 -0.90
C SER A 378 -22.33 1.58 0.23
N GLU A 379 -22.18 2.02 1.48
CA GLU A 379 -22.34 1.12 2.62
C GLU A 379 -23.82 0.78 2.85
N SER A 380 -24.10 -0.51 3.07
CA SER A 380 -25.42 -0.99 3.46
C SER A 380 -25.81 -0.42 4.82
N VAL A 381 -26.72 0.56 4.85
CA VAL A 381 -27.29 1.06 6.10
C VAL A 381 -28.06 -0.10 6.74
N ALA A 382 -27.57 -0.63 7.86
CA ALA A 382 -28.34 -1.57 8.66
C ALA A 382 -29.66 -0.90 9.04
N SER A 383 -30.79 -1.52 8.67
CA SER A 383 -32.10 -1.09 9.10
C SER A 383 -32.22 -1.23 10.61
N SER A 384 -31.82 -0.19 11.32
CA SER A 384 -32.42 0.19 12.60
C SER A 384 -33.39 1.32 12.30
N SER A 385 -34.67 1.08 12.57
CA SER A 385 -35.70 2.10 12.59
C SER A 385 -35.30 3.23 13.55
N SER A 386 -34.63 4.23 13.02
CA SER A 386 -34.55 5.57 13.58
C SER A 386 -34.45 6.50 12.40
N THR A 387 -35.46 7.33 12.22
CA THR A 387 -35.50 8.42 11.26
C THR A 387 -34.26 9.28 11.42
N SER A 388 -33.21 9.04 10.63
CA SER A 388 -32.09 9.95 10.46
C SER A 388 -32.19 10.50 9.06
N SER A 389 -32.76 11.69 8.97
CA SER A 389 -32.77 12.54 7.80
C SER A 389 -31.41 12.51 7.10
N SER A 390 -31.43 12.24 5.79
CA SER A 390 -30.42 12.73 4.86
C SER A 390 -30.34 14.26 5.02
N GLY A 391 -29.46 14.72 5.90
CA GLY A 391 -29.12 16.12 6.00
C GLY A 391 -28.18 16.42 4.85
N SER A 392 -28.64 17.19 3.87
CA SER A 392 -27.74 18.10 3.14
C SER A 392 -26.80 18.75 4.17
N PRO A 393 -25.50 18.98 3.88
CA PRO A 393 -24.63 19.73 4.79
C PRO A 393 -25.38 20.99 5.21
N ASN A 394 -25.42 21.25 6.52
CA ASN A 394 -26.11 22.45 6.98
C ASN A 394 -25.40 23.65 6.35
N LEU A 395 -26.10 24.39 5.50
CA LEU A 395 -25.54 25.57 4.86
C LEU A 395 -25.61 26.73 5.86
N ILE A 396 -24.45 27.25 6.25
CA ILE A 396 -24.32 28.38 7.17
C ILE A 396 -23.50 29.49 6.50
N ASN A 397 -23.63 30.71 6.99
CA ASN A 397 -22.71 31.79 6.62
C ASN A 397 -21.57 31.84 7.64
N GLU A 398 -20.42 32.35 7.22
CA GLU A 398 -19.36 32.74 8.14
C GLU A 398 -19.88 33.79 9.14
N GLU A 399 -19.35 33.76 10.37
CA GLU A 399 -19.64 34.74 11.41
C GLU A 399 -18.36 35.46 11.82
N GLU A 400 -18.28 36.74 11.43
CA GLU A 400 -17.15 37.62 11.72
C GLU A 400 -17.30 38.34 13.08
N PRO A 401 -16.23 38.54 13.86
CA PRO A 401 -14.84 38.19 13.56
C PRO A 401 -14.52 36.70 13.79
N ASN A 402 -13.87 36.04 12.83
CA ASN A 402 -13.30 34.69 12.97
C ASN A 402 -11.80 34.62 12.60
N ASP A 403 -11.09 35.75 12.74
CA ASP A 403 -9.70 35.99 12.34
C ASP A 403 -8.63 35.58 13.36
N SER A 404 -9.02 34.92 14.46
CA SER A 404 -8.10 34.38 15.47
C SER A 404 -8.52 33.02 16.01
N VAL A 405 -7.56 32.25 16.55
CA VAL A 405 -7.83 30.97 17.23
C VAL A 405 -8.84 31.12 18.38
N ALA A 406 -8.84 32.29 19.04
CA ALA A 406 -9.76 32.58 20.14
C ALA A 406 -11.18 32.90 19.66
N GLN A 407 -11.31 33.45 18.45
CA GLN A 407 -12.57 33.86 17.83
C GLN A 407 -13.10 32.86 16.80
N ALA A 408 -12.35 31.79 16.51
CA ALA A 408 -12.69 30.78 15.53
C ALA A 408 -14.15 30.31 15.62
N GLN A 409 -14.87 30.40 14.50
CA GLN A 409 -16.29 30.04 14.44
C GLN A 409 -16.46 28.54 14.65
N VAL A 410 -17.27 28.16 15.65
CA VAL A 410 -17.52 26.74 15.96
C VAL A 410 -18.49 26.15 14.94
N ILE A 411 -18.05 25.12 14.23
CA ILE A 411 -18.83 24.41 13.21
C ILE A 411 -19.00 22.93 13.57
N THR A 412 -20.07 22.31 13.10
CA THR A 412 -20.36 20.88 13.32
C THR A 412 -20.50 20.17 11.97
N PRO A 413 -19.53 19.33 11.58
CA PRO A 413 -19.62 18.55 10.35
C PRO A 413 -20.78 17.53 10.38
N PRO A 414 -21.41 17.20 9.23
CA PRO A 414 -21.17 17.78 7.90
C PRO A 414 -21.78 19.19 7.77
N VAL A 415 -21.02 20.12 7.18
CA VAL A 415 -21.40 21.54 7.06
C VAL A 415 -20.87 22.13 5.75
N SER A 416 -21.63 23.08 5.18
CA SER A 416 -21.16 23.94 4.10
C SER A 416 -21.23 25.39 4.58
N ILE A 417 -20.15 26.14 4.39
CA ILE A 417 -20.00 27.51 4.88
C ILE A 417 -19.85 28.42 3.68
N LEU A 418 -20.69 29.44 3.60
CA LEU A 418 -20.51 30.54 2.65
C LEU A 418 -19.69 31.64 3.34
N GLY A 419 -18.58 32.02 2.74
CA GLY A 419 -17.69 33.04 3.28
C GLY A 419 -17.09 33.96 2.23
N ASN A 420 -16.27 34.90 2.67
CA ASN A 420 -15.55 35.84 1.82
C ASN A 420 -14.19 36.19 2.43
N CYS A 421 -13.13 35.97 1.67
CA CYS A 421 -11.77 36.22 2.12
C CYS A 421 -11.07 37.21 1.17
N SER A 422 -10.32 38.15 1.75
CA SER A 422 -9.50 39.13 1.04
C SER A 422 -8.06 39.11 1.49
N SER A 423 -7.12 39.33 0.57
CA SER A 423 -5.69 39.48 0.91
C SER A 423 -5.39 40.75 1.73
N SER A 424 -6.40 41.58 2.01
CA SER A 424 -6.32 42.76 2.88
C SER A 424 -6.90 42.53 4.28
N ASP A 425 -7.50 41.37 4.53
CA ASP A 425 -8.16 41.09 5.80
C ASP A 425 -7.14 40.83 6.92
N THR A 426 -7.58 41.06 8.16
CA THR A 426 -6.74 40.81 9.33
C THR A 426 -6.69 39.33 9.65
N GLY A 427 -5.70 38.91 10.44
CA GLY A 427 -5.57 37.54 10.91
C GLY A 427 -4.42 37.41 11.90
N ASP A 428 -4.62 36.61 12.94
CA ASP A 428 -3.62 36.39 13.99
C ASP A 428 -2.54 35.36 13.60
N ILE A 429 -2.75 34.63 12.48
CA ILE A 429 -1.83 33.62 11.96
C ILE A 429 -1.29 34.11 10.61
N GLU A 430 0.03 34.30 10.55
CA GLU A 430 0.76 34.50 9.30
C GLU A 430 1.61 33.26 9.00
N LEU A 431 1.48 32.73 7.79
CA LEU A 431 2.28 31.61 7.30
C LEU A 431 3.26 32.09 6.24
N GLY A 432 4.50 31.62 6.31
CA GLY A 432 5.54 31.93 5.33
C GLY A 432 5.86 30.72 4.46
N SER A 433 6.12 30.96 3.17
CA SER A 433 6.62 29.95 2.24
C SER A 433 8.16 29.90 2.22
N ASP A 434 8.73 28.82 1.67
CA ASP A 434 10.17 28.68 1.44
C ASP A 434 10.74 29.74 0.46
N THR A 435 9.87 30.42 -0.30
CA THR A 435 10.22 31.51 -1.20
C THR A 435 10.11 32.89 -0.56
N GLY A 436 9.69 32.96 0.71
CA GLY A 436 9.53 34.19 1.48
C GLY A 436 8.21 34.93 1.25
N ALA A 437 7.25 34.32 0.54
CA ALA A 437 5.89 34.85 0.44
C ALA A 437 5.15 34.60 1.76
N MET A 438 4.25 35.51 2.12
CA MET A 438 3.48 35.43 3.36
C MET A 438 2.00 35.42 3.03
N ILE A 439 1.23 34.60 3.75
CA ILE A 439 -0.23 34.59 3.72
C ILE A 439 -0.77 34.77 5.13
N THR A 440 -1.80 35.60 5.24
CA THR A 440 -2.57 35.78 6.47
C THR A 440 -3.78 34.86 6.42
N ILE A 441 -4.00 34.09 7.49
CA ILE A 441 -5.20 33.28 7.65
C ILE A 441 -6.27 34.14 8.30
N SER A 442 -7.29 34.50 7.51
CA SER A 442 -8.31 35.47 7.89
C SER A 442 -9.59 34.83 8.41
N ASP A 443 -9.90 33.60 7.98
CA ASP A 443 -11.11 32.90 8.45
C ASP A 443 -10.74 31.59 9.13
N ILE A 444 -11.08 31.44 10.40
CA ILE A 444 -10.75 30.25 11.19
C ILE A 444 -12.04 29.57 11.68
N PHE A 445 -12.19 28.29 11.35
CA PHE A 445 -13.30 27.45 11.75
C PHE A 445 -12.85 26.33 12.68
N LYS A 446 -13.60 26.09 13.74
CA LYS A 446 -13.27 25.10 14.77
C LYS A 446 -14.29 23.97 14.78
N PHE A 447 -13.83 22.73 14.66
CA PHE A 447 -14.68 21.55 14.78
C PHE A 447 -14.08 20.53 15.76
N THR A 448 -14.94 19.66 16.29
CA THR A 448 -14.53 18.59 17.20
C THR A 448 -15.00 17.25 16.68
N LEU A 449 -14.07 16.31 16.59
CA LEU A 449 -14.31 14.92 16.29
C LEU A 449 -14.33 14.14 17.60
N THR A 450 -15.39 13.39 17.84
CA THR A 450 -15.54 12.55 19.04
C THR A 450 -14.84 11.19 18.89
N GLN A 451 -14.38 10.86 17.67
CA GLN A 451 -13.77 9.59 17.28
C GLN A 451 -12.87 9.79 16.05
N SER A 452 -12.03 8.79 15.74
CA SER A 452 -11.24 8.83 14.51
C SER A 452 -12.15 8.89 13.29
N THR A 453 -11.96 9.89 12.45
CA THR A 453 -12.87 10.24 11.37
C THR A 453 -12.06 10.73 10.17
N SER A 454 -12.39 10.25 8.98
CA SER A 454 -11.87 10.85 7.75
C SER A 454 -12.67 12.10 7.43
N ILE A 455 -11.97 13.22 7.34
CA ILE A 455 -12.52 14.50 6.92
C ILE A 455 -12.20 14.73 5.44
N ASN A 456 -13.10 15.43 4.76
CA ASN A 456 -12.89 16.01 3.45
C ASN A 456 -13.34 17.48 3.52
N ALA A 457 -12.38 18.39 3.41
CA ALA A 457 -12.58 19.83 3.42
C ALA A 457 -12.28 20.37 2.01
N LEU A 458 -13.33 20.79 1.31
CA LEU A 458 -13.26 21.35 -0.04
C LEU A 458 -13.59 22.84 0.02
N LEU A 459 -12.67 23.68 -0.40
CA LEU A 459 -12.85 25.12 -0.57
C LEU A 459 -13.01 25.41 -2.06
N THR A 460 -14.15 25.97 -2.45
CA THR A 460 -14.47 26.36 -3.83
C THR A 460 -14.58 27.88 -3.90
N LEU A 461 -13.91 28.50 -4.87
CA LEU A 461 -14.00 29.93 -5.10
C LEU A 461 -15.25 30.22 -5.95
N GLU A 462 -16.09 31.17 -5.52
CA GLU A 462 -17.37 31.49 -6.16
C GLU A 462 -17.26 32.63 -7.20
N SER A 463 -16.03 33.00 -7.59
CA SER A 463 -15.75 34.09 -8.53
C SER A 463 -14.72 33.64 -9.56
N ASP A 464 -14.98 33.87 -10.85
CA ASP A 464 -14.08 33.50 -11.96
C ASP A 464 -12.93 34.51 -12.21
N SER A 465 -12.65 35.41 -11.26
CA SER A 465 -11.66 36.47 -11.46
C SER A 465 -10.22 35.93 -11.41
N PRO A 466 -9.39 36.13 -12.46
CA PRO A 466 -8.10 35.47 -12.62
C PRO A 466 -6.97 35.99 -11.69
N GLY A 467 -7.32 36.82 -10.70
CA GLY A 467 -6.39 37.36 -9.70
C GLY A 467 -6.76 36.98 -8.26
N ASN A 468 -7.68 36.04 -8.10
CA ASN A 468 -8.05 35.47 -6.80
C ASN A 468 -7.29 34.16 -6.60
N ASP A 469 -6.79 33.98 -5.39
CA ASP A 469 -5.98 32.84 -4.98
C ASP A 469 -6.19 32.63 -3.48
N LEU A 470 -6.94 31.57 -3.12
CA LEU A 470 -7.24 31.23 -1.73
C LEU A 470 -6.56 29.92 -1.36
N ASP A 471 -5.97 29.86 -0.16
CA ASP A 471 -5.35 28.66 0.39
C ASP A 471 -6.19 28.10 1.54
N LEU A 472 -6.14 26.78 1.71
CA LEU A 472 -6.79 26.05 2.79
C LEU A 472 -5.74 25.39 3.70
N VAL A 473 -5.88 25.56 5.02
CA VAL A 473 -4.94 25.01 6.00
C VAL A 473 -5.69 24.29 7.11
N LEU A 474 -5.21 23.10 7.49
CA LEU A 474 -5.71 22.35 8.62
C LEU A 474 -4.68 22.39 9.76
N PHE A 475 -5.10 22.80 10.94
CA PHE A 475 -4.26 22.88 12.14
C PHE A 475 -4.72 21.96 13.26
N ASN A 476 -3.81 21.74 14.21
CA ASN A 476 -4.16 21.21 15.52
C ASN A 476 -4.99 22.22 16.35
N SER A 477 -5.50 21.79 17.52
CA SER A 477 -6.51 22.52 18.31
C SER A 477 -6.18 23.96 18.71
N ASN A 478 -4.91 24.36 18.62
CA ASN A 478 -4.40 25.66 19.06
C ASN A 478 -3.54 26.36 17.97
N ALA A 479 -3.57 25.88 16.73
CA ALA A 479 -2.78 26.38 15.61
C ALA A 479 -1.26 26.43 15.85
N SER A 480 -0.74 25.55 16.71
CA SER A 480 0.71 25.43 16.94
C SER A 480 1.41 24.51 15.94
N GLU A 481 0.63 23.72 15.19
CA GLU A 481 1.11 22.79 14.18
C GLU A 481 0.14 22.78 12.99
N ILE A 482 0.70 22.84 11.79
CA ILE A 482 0.01 22.58 10.53
C ILE A 482 -0.05 21.06 10.32
N ILE A 483 -1.26 20.53 10.22
CA ILE A 483 -1.52 19.11 9.97
C ILE A 483 -1.57 18.81 8.47
N ASP A 484 -2.13 19.74 7.70
CA ASP A 484 -2.20 19.67 6.24
C ASP A 484 -2.45 21.05 5.62
N THR A 485 -2.10 21.22 4.34
CA THR A 485 -2.34 22.45 3.56
C THR A 485 -2.71 22.09 2.13
N SER A 486 -3.50 22.95 1.50
CA SER A 486 -3.71 22.98 0.06
C SER A 486 -3.56 24.44 -0.37
N SER A 487 -2.69 24.69 -1.35
CA SER A 487 -2.31 26.04 -1.81
C SER A 487 -2.03 26.05 -3.31
N GLN A 488 -3.05 25.71 -4.09
CA GLN A 488 -2.98 25.63 -5.54
C GLN A 488 -3.02 27.04 -6.12
N THR A 489 -2.13 27.34 -7.06
CA THR A 489 -2.03 28.70 -7.58
C THR A 489 -3.25 29.11 -8.39
N GLY A 490 -3.84 30.25 -8.01
CA GLY A 490 -4.88 30.93 -8.77
C GLY A 490 -6.29 30.45 -8.42
N ASN A 491 -7.21 30.56 -9.37
CA ASN A 491 -8.62 30.31 -9.09
C ASN A 491 -8.97 28.82 -9.20
N VAL A 492 -8.45 28.02 -8.27
CA VAL A 492 -8.59 26.56 -8.23
C VAL A 492 -9.15 26.15 -6.87
N ASP A 493 -9.97 25.11 -6.85
CA ASP A 493 -10.50 24.56 -5.60
C ASP A 493 -9.39 23.95 -4.74
N GLU A 494 -9.43 24.21 -3.42
CA GLU A 494 -8.52 23.63 -2.46
C GLU A 494 -9.14 22.42 -1.76
N LEU A 495 -8.38 21.34 -1.58
CA LEU A 495 -8.90 20.10 -1.02
C LEU A 495 -7.95 19.49 0.02
N ILE A 496 -8.44 19.35 1.25
CA ILE A 496 -7.78 18.58 2.31
C ILE A 496 -8.60 17.34 2.62
N THR A 497 -8.02 16.16 2.38
CA THR A 497 -8.57 14.87 2.83
C THR A 497 -7.65 14.25 3.87
N LYS A 498 -8.12 14.07 5.10
CA LYS A 498 -7.28 13.62 6.21
C LYS A 498 -8.06 12.71 7.17
N SER A 499 -7.45 11.59 7.56
CA SER A 499 -7.92 10.82 8.72
C SER A 499 -7.39 11.46 10.00
N LEU A 500 -8.32 11.98 10.80
CA LEU A 500 -8.03 12.65 12.06
C LEU A 500 -8.51 11.79 13.21
N MET A 501 -7.76 11.80 14.31
CA MET A 501 -8.16 11.16 15.55
C MET A 501 -9.32 11.92 16.21
N ALA A 502 -9.90 11.36 17.29
CA ALA A 502 -10.76 12.15 18.16
C ALA A 502 -9.98 13.36 18.70
N GLY A 503 -10.53 14.55 18.57
CA GLY A 503 -9.83 15.78 18.88
C GLY A 503 -10.53 17.00 18.34
N THR A 504 -10.06 18.16 18.76
CA THR A 504 -10.51 19.45 18.23
C THR A 504 -9.47 19.95 17.22
N TYR A 505 -9.95 20.47 16.10
CA TYR A 505 -9.13 20.91 14.97
C TYR A 505 -9.62 22.26 14.47
N LEU A 506 -8.75 22.96 13.74
CA LEU A 506 -9.03 24.24 13.12
C LEU A 506 -8.81 24.14 11.61
N LEU A 507 -9.74 24.65 10.81
CA LEU A 507 -9.53 24.94 9.40
C LEU A 507 -9.35 26.44 9.24
N GLY A 508 -8.34 26.84 8.49
CA GLY A 508 -8.04 28.22 8.14
C GLY A 508 -8.18 28.43 6.63
N VAL A 509 -8.82 29.53 6.24
CA VAL A 509 -8.82 30.04 4.86
C VAL A 509 -8.00 31.33 4.86
N GLY A 510 -7.10 31.46 3.89
CA GLY A 510 -6.33 32.68 3.66
C GLY A 510 -6.35 33.05 2.19
N ALA A 511 -6.27 34.35 1.88
CA ALA A 511 -6.13 34.83 0.51
C ALA A 511 -4.66 35.14 0.22
N PHE A 512 -4.04 34.34 -0.65
CA PHE A 512 -2.71 34.66 -1.19
C PHE A 512 -2.78 35.94 -2.04
N SER A 513 -3.86 36.10 -2.82
CA SER A 513 -4.15 37.33 -3.55
C SER A 513 -5.64 37.52 -3.85
N GLY A 514 -6.05 38.78 -3.98
CA GLY A 514 -7.40 39.13 -4.42
C GLY A 514 -8.44 39.14 -3.30
N THR A 515 -9.71 39.16 -3.70
CA THR A 515 -10.86 39.14 -2.80
C THR A 515 -11.95 38.29 -3.46
N THR A 516 -12.42 37.27 -2.75
CA THR A 516 -13.44 36.39 -3.32
C THR A 516 -14.39 35.79 -2.28
N PRO A 517 -15.69 35.72 -2.60
CA PRO A 517 -16.56 34.79 -1.91
C PRO A 517 -16.12 33.34 -2.18
N TYR A 518 -16.35 32.46 -1.21
CA TYR A 518 -16.06 31.04 -1.31
C TYR A 518 -17.17 30.19 -0.66
N THR A 519 -17.19 28.91 -1.02
CA THR A 519 -17.91 27.86 -0.30
C THR A 519 -16.90 26.88 0.29
N LEU A 520 -16.91 26.70 1.61
CA LEU A 520 -16.13 25.67 2.30
C LEU A 520 -17.05 24.53 2.76
N ALA A 521 -16.91 23.36 2.14
CA ALA A 521 -17.62 22.14 2.51
C ALA A 521 -16.73 21.24 3.36
N LEU A 522 -17.12 21.00 4.62
CA LEU A 522 -16.48 20.04 5.51
C LEU A 522 -17.40 18.85 5.72
N THR A 523 -17.03 17.72 5.13
CA THR A 523 -17.74 16.45 5.28
C THR A 523 -16.93 15.45 6.09
N VAL A 524 -17.64 14.53 6.72
CA VAL A 524 -17.07 13.48 7.57
C VAL A 524 -17.63 12.13 7.16
N SER A 525 -16.75 11.13 7.03
CA SER A 525 -17.14 9.73 6.82
C SER A 525 -16.75 8.93 8.06
N GLY A 526 -17.78 8.35 8.71
CA GLY A 526 -17.70 7.83 10.07
C GLY A 526 -16.90 6.53 10.19
N GLY A 527 -15.85 6.56 11.00
CA GLY A 527 -15.10 5.38 11.44
C GLY A 527 -15.95 4.47 12.34
N SER A 528 -15.79 3.15 12.19
CA SER A 528 -16.27 2.19 13.17
C SER A 528 -15.48 2.32 14.48
N GLN A 529 -16.11 2.05 15.62
CA GLN A 529 -15.40 1.82 16.88
C GLN A 529 -14.38 0.69 16.66
N GLY A 530 -13.09 1.01 16.62
CA GLY A 530 -12.05 -0.02 16.66
C GLY A 530 -12.24 -0.87 17.91
N ILE A 531 -12.41 -2.17 17.74
CA ILE A 531 -12.42 -3.10 18.88
C ILE A 531 -11.03 -3.01 19.49
N PRO A 532 -10.88 -2.71 20.79
CA PRO A 532 -9.56 -2.60 21.39
C PRO A 532 -8.81 -3.92 21.23
N VAL A 533 -7.68 -3.89 20.53
CA VAL A 533 -6.84 -5.07 20.25
C VAL A 533 -5.63 -5.05 21.17
N LEU A 534 -5.29 -6.21 21.71
CA LEU A 534 -4.05 -6.44 22.44
C LEU A 534 -3.22 -7.45 21.65
N ASN A 535 -1.92 -7.24 21.52
CA ASN A 535 -0.98 -8.19 20.93
C ASN A 535 0.22 -8.39 21.87
N LEU A 536 0.56 -9.64 22.17
CA LEU A 536 1.72 -10.05 22.94
C LEU A 536 2.86 -10.46 22.02
N SER A 537 4.07 -10.00 22.33
CA SER A 537 5.29 -10.42 21.63
C SER A 537 6.41 -10.70 22.62
N GLY A 538 7.25 -11.68 22.33
CA GLY A 538 8.32 -12.14 23.22
C GLY A 538 9.12 -13.27 22.59
N PRO A 539 10.11 -13.82 23.31
CA PRO A 539 10.86 -14.97 22.81
C PRO A 539 10.02 -16.25 22.87
N ASP A 540 10.15 -17.10 21.85
CA ASP A 540 9.43 -18.38 21.75
C ASP A 540 9.93 -19.43 22.76
N SER A 541 11.11 -19.21 23.36
CA SER A 541 11.67 -20.12 24.35
C SER A 541 12.52 -19.47 25.44
N ILE A 542 12.61 -20.15 26.60
CA ILE A 542 13.52 -19.87 27.70
C ILE A 542 14.41 -21.09 27.91
N ILE A 543 15.71 -20.93 27.65
CA ILE A 543 16.70 -21.95 28.00
C ILE A 543 17.08 -21.77 29.48
N LEU A 544 16.75 -22.76 30.30
CA LEU A 544 16.98 -22.75 31.74
C LEU A 544 18.46 -22.93 32.08
N LYS A 545 18.97 -22.07 32.96
CA LYS A 545 20.31 -22.18 33.53
C LYS A 545 20.24 -22.61 35.00
N PRO A 546 21.15 -23.49 35.47
CA PRO A 546 21.23 -23.91 36.88
C PRO A 546 21.55 -22.76 37.84
N VAL A 547 22.24 -21.74 37.33
CA VAL A 547 22.67 -20.55 38.06
C VAL A 547 22.34 -19.30 37.23
N GLY A 548 21.84 -18.25 37.88
CA GLY A 548 21.41 -17.00 37.25
C GLY A 548 19.89 -16.82 37.26
N SER A 549 19.40 -15.83 36.51
CA SER A 549 17.96 -15.53 36.39
C SER A 549 17.38 -16.12 35.12
N ASN A 550 16.42 -17.03 35.25
CA ASN A 550 15.62 -17.57 34.15
C ASN A 550 14.40 -16.68 33.95
N LYS A 551 14.51 -15.74 33.00
CA LYS A 551 13.48 -14.72 32.73
C LYS A 551 13.40 -14.37 31.25
N ALA A 552 12.20 -14.04 30.77
CA ALA A 552 11.93 -13.53 29.43
C ALA A 552 11.15 -12.21 29.52
N SER A 553 11.42 -11.30 28.60
CA SER A 553 10.63 -10.07 28.44
C SER A 553 9.50 -10.33 27.45
N ILE A 554 8.26 -10.03 27.85
CA ILE A 554 7.08 -10.07 26.98
C ILE A 554 6.53 -8.64 26.89
N MET A 555 6.25 -8.17 25.69
CA MET A 555 5.67 -6.88 25.40
C MET A 555 4.19 -7.06 25.04
N ALA A 556 3.33 -6.32 25.70
CA ALA A 556 1.93 -6.16 25.33
C ALA A 556 1.77 -4.82 24.58
N MET A 557 1.21 -4.86 23.38
CA MET A 557 0.91 -3.70 22.55
C MET A 557 -0.60 -3.57 22.38
N ALA A 558 -1.13 -2.37 22.58
CA ALA A 558 -2.53 -2.03 22.45
C ALA A 558 -2.77 -1.17 21.20
N THR A 559 -3.79 -1.53 20.44
CA THR A 559 -4.36 -0.75 19.34
C THR A 559 -5.82 -0.45 19.65
N ASP A 560 -6.31 0.72 19.27
CA ASP A 560 -7.72 1.12 19.45
C ASP A 560 -8.20 1.21 20.92
N PHE A 561 -7.28 1.47 21.86
CA PHE A 561 -7.62 1.79 23.26
C PHE A 561 -8.04 3.27 23.37
N SER A 562 -9.34 3.53 23.31
CA SER A 562 -9.93 4.89 23.42
C SER A 562 -9.83 5.50 24.83
N ALA A 563 -9.64 4.68 25.86
CA ALA A 563 -9.43 5.09 27.25
C ALA A 563 -8.40 4.18 27.95
N SER A 564 -7.91 4.61 29.11
CA SER A 564 -7.03 3.76 29.92
C SER A 564 -7.76 2.51 30.41
N SER A 565 -7.22 1.34 30.09
CA SER A 565 -7.75 0.05 30.51
C SER A 565 -6.70 -0.72 31.31
N LYS A 566 -7.12 -1.34 32.42
CA LYS A 566 -6.23 -2.16 33.25
C LYS A 566 -6.15 -3.56 32.69
N CYS A 567 -4.94 -4.03 32.49
CA CYS A 567 -4.61 -5.35 31.99
C CYS A 567 -3.99 -6.22 33.10
N LYS A 568 -4.33 -7.51 33.09
CA LYS A 568 -3.86 -8.50 34.07
C LYS A 568 -3.25 -9.70 33.34
N VAL A 569 -2.10 -10.15 33.83
CA VAL A 569 -1.38 -11.30 33.29
C VAL A 569 -1.75 -12.57 34.05
N PHE A 570 -2.04 -13.63 33.31
CA PHE A 570 -2.27 -14.99 33.78
C PHE A 570 -1.23 -15.92 33.15
N THR A 571 -0.83 -16.95 33.89
CA THR A 571 0.13 -17.94 33.41
C THR A 571 -0.34 -19.33 33.78
N SER A 572 -0.30 -20.25 32.82
CA SER A 572 -0.48 -21.69 33.01
C SER A 572 0.66 -22.45 32.34
N SER A 573 0.83 -23.72 32.69
CA SER A 573 1.86 -24.58 32.12
C SER A 573 1.38 -26.02 32.08
N GLU A 574 1.82 -26.77 31.08
CA GLU A 574 1.39 -28.16 30.86
C GLU A 574 1.84 -29.08 32.00
N ASN A 575 3.05 -28.86 32.54
CA ASN A 575 3.59 -29.63 33.66
C ASN A 575 3.41 -28.96 35.04
N ASN A 576 2.49 -27.99 35.17
CA ASN A 576 2.25 -27.23 36.40
C ASN A 576 3.48 -26.48 36.96
N THR A 577 4.48 -26.16 36.13
CA THR A 577 5.56 -25.25 36.50
C THR A 577 5.00 -23.91 36.95
N HIS A 578 5.28 -23.52 38.20
CA HIS A 578 4.81 -22.26 38.74
C HIS A 578 5.63 -21.07 38.23
N LEU A 579 5.03 -20.23 37.38
CA LEU A 579 5.66 -19.04 36.81
C LEU A 579 5.31 -17.77 37.59
N LYS A 580 6.19 -16.76 37.52
CA LYS A 580 5.96 -15.43 38.08
C LYS A 580 6.03 -14.37 37.01
N THR A 581 5.21 -13.34 37.13
CA THR A 581 5.22 -12.18 36.21
C THR A 581 5.49 -10.88 36.96
N ARG A 582 6.22 -9.95 36.33
CA ARG A 582 6.52 -8.64 36.93
C ARG A 582 6.56 -7.51 35.87
N PRO A 583 5.63 -6.54 35.92
CA PRO A 583 4.45 -6.49 36.77
C PRO A 583 3.37 -7.51 36.32
N ALA A 584 2.53 -7.98 37.24
CA ALA A 584 1.40 -8.86 36.93
C ALA A 584 0.12 -8.11 36.52
N LYS A 585 0.12 -6.78 36.68
CA LYS A 585 -0.96 -5.86 36.31
C LYS A 585 -0.36 -4.56 35.79
N PHE A 586 -0.95 -3.98 34.77
CA PHE A 586 -0.54 -2.69 34.21
C PHE A 586 -1.73 -2.02 33.51
N SER A 587 -1.54 -0.81 32.98
CA SER A 587 -2.55 -0.12 32.18
C SER A 587 -2.01 0.17 30.79
N LEU A 588 -2.89 0.09 29.80
CA LEU A 588 -2.65 0.55 28.43
C LEU A 588 -3.69 1.60 28.07
N SER A 589 -3.35 2.51 27.17
CA SER A 589 -4.22 3.60 26.70
C SER A 589 -3.74 4.09 25.32
N SER A 590 -4.47 5.01 24.71
CA SER A 590 -4.02 5.75 23.52
C SER A 590 -2.66 6.47 23.72
N SER A 591 -2.34 6.88 24.94
CA SER A 591 -1.05 7.52 25.30
C SER A 591 0.02 6.55 25.83
N MET A 592 -0.37 5.33 26.18
CA MET A 592 0.52 4.26 26.64
C MET A 592 0.16 2.98 25.90
N THR A 593 0.53 2.94 24.62
CA THR A 593 0.15 1.88 23.68
C THR A 593 0.96 0.60 23.87
N SER A 594 1.95 0.57 24.76
CA SER A 594 2.70 -0.66 25.05
C SER A 594 3.18 -0.77 26.50
N LYS A 595 3.36 -2.01 26.95
CA LYS A 595 3.97 -2.33 28.24
C LYS A 595 4.77 -3.62 28.19
N THR A 596 6.01 -3.57 28.67
CA THR A 596 6.83 -4.78 28.88
C THR A 596 6.66 -5.32 30.30
N PHE A 597 6.50 -6.63 30.43
CA PHE A 597 6.55 -7.36 31.69
C PHE A 597 7.49 -8.56 31.58
N MET A 598 8.05 -8.99 32.72
CA MET A 598 8.97 -10.12 32.79
C MET A 598 8.24 -11.39 33.16
N LEU A 599 8.35 -12.44 32.35
CA LEU A 599 8.05 -13.82 32.74
C LEU A 599 9.28 -14.41 33.44
N ILE A 600 9.10 -15.04 34.60
CA ILE A 600 10.18 -15.52 35.45
C ILE A 600 9.91 -16.97 35.84
N VAL A 601 10.85 -17.86 35.55
CA VAL A 601 10.86 -19.24 36.04
C VAL A 601 11.59 -19.24 37.39
N PRO A 602 10.92 -19.50 38.53
CA PRO A 602 11.58 -19.54 39.83
C PRO A 602 12.71 -20.57 39.86
N LYS A 603 13.74 -20.30 40.64
CA LYS A 603 14.94 -21.17 40.73
C LYS A 603 14.60 -22.62 41.09
N ALA A 604 13.63 -22.84 41.98
CA ALA A 604 13.22 -24.18 42.38
C ALA A 604 12.62 -24.98 41.21
N GLU A 605 11.73 -24.35 40.45
CA GLU A 605 11.13 -24.94 39.24
C GLU A 605 12.16 -25.20 38.16
N ALA A 606 13.03 -24.21 37.91
CA ALA A 606 14.10 -24.35 36.92
C ALA A 606 15.03 -25.52 37.24
N LEU A 607 15.42 -25.69 38.52
CA LEU A 607 16.24 -26.81 38.95
C LEU A 607 15.51 -28.16 38.81
N ASN A 608 14.21 -28.19 39.07
CA ASN A 608 13.39 -29.40 38.92
C ASN A 608 13.29 -29.85 37.46
N LEU A 609 12.98 -28.93 36.54
CA LEU A 609 12.93 -29.22 35.09
C LEU A 609 14.29 -29.65 34.54
N ILE A 610 15.38 -28.98 34.97
CA ILE A 610 16.75 -29.36 34.58
C ILE A 610 17.11 -30.75 35.12
N SER A 611 16.82 -31.06 36.38
CA SER A 611 17.21 -32.36 36.97
C SER A 611 16.48 -33.55 36.36
N ASN A 612 15.27 -33.32 35.84
CA ASN A 612 14.44 -34.35 35.23
C ASN A 612 14.56 -34.39 33.70
N GLU A 613 15.31 -33.45 33.09
CA GLU A 613 15.44 -33.30 31.63
C GLU A 613 14.08 -33.15 30.92
N VAL A 614 13.13 -32.48 31.57
CA VAL A 614 11.77 -32.26 31.03
C VAL A 614 11.63 -30.81 30.57
N SER A 615 11.20 -30.64 29.32
CA SER A 615 10.71 -29.35 28.82
C SER A 615 9.27 -29.11 29.22
N ASP A 616 8.88 -27.86 29.35
CA ASP A 616 7.50 -27.46 29.66
C ASP A 616 7.04 -26.35 28.73
N THR A 617 5.75 -26.31 28.41
CA THR A 617 5.16 -25.24 27.61
C THR A 617 4.34 -24.34 28.52
N ALA A 618 4.71 -23.06 28.57
CA ALA A 618 4.03 -22.06 29.36
C ALA A 618 3.11 -21.21 28.48
N THR A 619 1.84 -21.12 28.85
CA THR A 619 0.88 -20.22 28.22
C THR A 619 0.75 -18.94 29.06
N VAL A 620 0.98 -17.80 28.43
CA VAL A 620 0.85 -16.47 29.06
C VAL A 620 -0.28 -15.72 28.40
N ASN A 621 -1.33 -15.45 29.17
CA ASN A 621 -2.52 -14.75 28.71
C ASN A 621 -2.60 -13.37 29.38
N VAL A 622 -2.89 -12.32 28.61
CA VAL A 622 -3.18 -11.00 29.14
C VAL A 622 -4.60 -10.59 28.75
N THR A 623 -5.39 -10.19 29.75
CA THR A 623 -6.76 -9.67 29.54
C THR A 623 -6.88 -8.26 30.10
N CYS A 624 -7.56 -7.37 29.38
CA CYS A 624 -7.81 -5.98 29.77
C CYS A 624 -9.31 -5.74 30.06
N GLU A 625 -9.62 -4.75 30.91
CA GLU A 625 -10.99 -4.40 31.31
C GLU A 625 -11.88 -3.94 30.15
N ASN A 626 -11.30 -3.52 29.02
CA ASN A 626 -12.01 -3.11 27.81
C ASN A 626 -12.31 -4.30 26.85
N GLY A 627 -12.05 -5.54 27.29
CA GLY A 627 -12.32 -6.75 26.51
C GLY A 627 -11.15 -7.23 25.64
N ALA A 628 -10.13 -6.39 25.43
CA ALA A 628 -8.93 -6.77 24.71
C ALA A 628 -8.18 -7.88 25.44
N ASN A 629 -7.79 -8.93 24.72
CA ASN A 629 -7.01 -10.02 25.28
C ASN A 629 -6.12 -10.62 24.20
N ASP A 630 -5.02 -11.24 24.63
CA ASP A 630 -4.15 -12.02 23.77
C ASP A 630 -3.31 -13.02 24.58
N GLU A 631 -2.78 -14.03 23.90
CA GLU A 631 -2.09 -15.16 24.50
C GLU A 631 -0.83 -15.54 23.70
N ILE A 632 0.26 -15.84 24.41
CA ILE A 632 1.51 -16.31 23.82
C ILE A 632 1.99 -17.57 24.55
N SER A 633 2.49 -18.54 23.79
CA SER A 633 3.12 -19.75 24.31
C SER A 633 4.63 -19.63 24.30
N VAL A 634 5.29 -20.04 25.40
CA VAL A 634 6.74 -19.98 25.57
C VAL A 634 7.25 -21.35 25.99
N THR A 635 8.18 -21.91 25.21
CA THR A 635 8.79 -23.21 25.51
C THR A 635 9.91 -23.05 26.54
N ILE A 636 9.82 -23.75 27.67
CA ILE A 636 10.84 -23.76 28.72
C ILE A 636 11.69 -25.02 28.55
N THR A 637 12.93 -24.84 28.13
CA THR A 637 13.82 -25.96 27.79
C THR A 637 14.96 -26.06 28.81
N PRO A 638 15.22 -27.23 29.40
CA PRO A 638 16.40 -27.43 30.25
C PRO A 638 17.68 -27.26 29.43
N THR A 639 18.74 -26.70 30.03
CA THR A 639 20.06 -26.71 29.40
C THR A 639 20.65 -28.12 29.35
N VAL A 640 21.53 -28.36 28.38
CA VAL A 640 22.25 -29.63 28.19
C VAL A 640 23.37 -29.83 29.24
N ASP A 641 23.69 -28.80 30.02
CA ASP A 641 24.71 -28.85 31.06
C ASP A 641 24.20 -29.59 32.32
N LYS A 642 24.68 -30.82 32.53
CA LYS A 642 24.36 -31.64 33.72
C LYS A 642 24.63 -30.89 35.02
N VAL A 643 23.62 -30.80 35.90
CA VAL A 643 23.81 -30.35 37.28
C VAL A 643 24.49 -31.46 38.07
N THR A 644 25.81 -31.41 38.17
CA THR A 644 26.53 -32.25 39.14
C THR A 644 26.42 -31.58 40.51
N VAL A 645 25.43 -31.98 41.32
CA VAL A 645 25.28 -31.45 42.69
C VAL A 645 26.38 -32.04 43.59
N ASN A 646 27.59 -31.48 43.56
CA ASN A 646 28.56 -31.75 44.62
C ASN A 646 28.21 -30.88 45.83
N ARG A 647 27.49 -31.46 46.81
CA ARG A 647 27.35 -30.84 48.14
C ARG A 647 28.68 -30.99 48.88
N ASN A 648 29.58 -30.01 48.73
CA ASN A 648 30.72 -29.89 49.63
C ASN A 648 30.22 -29.39 50.99
N TRP A 649 30.11 -30.31 51.94
CA TRP A 649 29.91 -29.98 53.35
C TRP A 649 31.25 -29.65 53.98
N HIS A 650 31.40 -28.45 54.53
CA HIS A 650 32.54 -28.08 55.36
C HIS A 650 32.13 -28.14 56.84
N ILE A 651 32.91 -28.87 57.64
CA ILE A 651 32.80 -28.84 59.10
C ILE A 651 33.34 -27.49 59.56
N LEU A 652 32.47 -26.59 60.02
CA LEU A 652 32.89 -25.26 60.48
C LEU A 652 33.36 -25.25 61.95
N ARG A 653 33.06 -26.29 62.74
CA ARG A 653 33.61 -26.59 64.08
C ARG A 653 32.98 -27.89 64.63
N THR A 654 33.75 -28.71 65.31
CA THR A 654 33.23 -29.73 66.24
C THR A 654 33.02 -29.08 67.61
N LYS A 655 31.89 -29.32 68.26
CA LYS A 655 31.68 -28.97 69.67
C LYS A 655 32.58 -29.85 70.53
N GLU A 656 33.52 -29.24 71.25
CA GLU A 656 33.88 -29.65 72.61
C GLU A 656 33.13 -28.77 73.60
#